data_AF-A0A1H6MPA2-F1
#
_entry.id   AF-A0A1H6MPA2-F1
#
_cell.length_a   1.000
_cell.length_b   1.000
_cell.length_c   1.000
_cell.angle_alpha   90.00
_cell.angle_beta   90.00
_cell.angle_gamma   90.00
#
_symmetry.space_group_name_H-M   'P 1'
#
loop_
_entity.id
_entity.type
_entity.pdbx_description
1 polymer ?
#
loop_
_entity_poly.entity_id
_entity_poly.type
_entity_poly.pdbx_seq_one_letter_code
_entity_poly.pdbx_strand_id
1 'polypeptide(L)'
;MTGNGVGRLGAVDPTRQWVTAIGVTVAVGFAFFLAARLGLTLLTKPDGVAVFWPASGVATGALIALGPRAKLPVAIGTAAATIAANMSGDRTLAGSVIFALCNAGEALLAAGLIEHRFGSGFALDRLRHVLELLAAAVFASAISGIGGTLGFKLFQDSTAPILTIWEHWFASASLGIVTFAPLLIGTGAAVRNPPSANEAVEGSLLLLAITVLGALVVFPPHGSWAHLVPIALLFPLLLLLTARCQPMFAAAAAFIFALTIVWTIAFDIGYFGTPYLPIDERVVGAQAAILTTSLCALVLASLFAERREHEAAVSEVAARLEEALEAGAVMAFEWDARTGLSRHSENAANVLGCDPQVPLTTIRFFALVHPDDRAAFKSQVKNVRPDKPSYAITFRVMHPDGREMWLEETATAEFDQAGECICIRGLTLDVTERKRAEEHQRLLVAELDHRVKNVLARVGAVAMCTRQGSSTMDEFVQSLDQRIQSMAIAHELLSQNKWERVRVADIVRLQLAPYATKANTTTCGPDIALNAVAVEALGMVLHELVTNASKYGALSIPEGRVSVSWASRSNGGAAKLLNIAWRETGGPPIEAPPPQGYGTSLICSLIPHELGGTVNLAFSSEGVSCTIEIPLKTGIADVT
;
A
#
# COMPACT_ATOMS: atom_id res chain seq x y z
N MET A 1 3.50 30.12 6.78
CA MET A 1 4.94 30.43 6.60
C MET A 1 5.66 29.10 6.65
N THR A 2 6.38 28.55 5.68
CA THR A 2 6.94 28.85 4.34
C THR A 2 7.48 27.48 3.87
N GLY A 3 7.44 27.00 2.63
CA GLY A 3 7.02 27.54 1.36
C GLY A 3 6.97 26.39 0.32
N ASN A 4 6.14 26.59 -0.69
CA ASN A 4 5.93 25.69 -1.83
C ASN A 4 7.18 25.59 -2.71
N GLY A 5 7.71 24.38 -2.87
CA GLY A 5 8.63 24.03 -3.96
C GLY A 5 7.86 23.79 -5.25
N VAL A 6 7.48 24.86 -5.95
CA VAL A 6 6.99 24.77 -7.34
C VAL A 6 8.21 24.44 -8.21
N GLY A 7 8.27 23.19 -8.67
CA GLY A 7 9.25 22.74 -9.64
C GLY A 7 9.19 23.59 -10.90
N ARG A 8 10.34 24.19 -11.27
CA ARG A 8 10.54 24.85 -12.55
C ARG A 8 10.26 23.85 -13.67
N LEU A 9 9.21 24.10 -14.45
CA LEU A 9 9.04 23.56 -15.79
C LEU A 9 10.30 23.92 -16.60
N GLY A 10 11.13 22.93 -16.90
CA GLY A 10 12.33 23.10 -17.71
C GLY A 10 11.95 23.64 -19.10
N ALA A 11 12.32 24.88 -19.37
CA ALA A 11 12.29 25.42 -20.73
C ALA A 11 13.23 24.56 -21.59
N VAL A 12 12.66 23.83 -22.56
CA VAL A 12 13.44 23.02 -23.50
C VAL A 12 14.21 23.97 -24.41
N ASP A 13 15.54 23.86 -24.40
CA ASP A 13 16.43 24.70 -25.19
C ASP A 13 16.10 24.62 -26.70
N PRO A 14 15.72 25.73 -27.35
CA PRO A 14 15.33 25.73 -28.76
C PRO A 14 16.49 25.30 -29.68
N THR A 15 17.74 25.59 -29.32
CA THR A 15 18.91 25.20 -30.13
C THR A 15 19.07 23.67 -30.16
N ARG A 16 18.85 23.01 -29.02
CA ARG A 16 18.86 21.55 -28.91
C ARG A 16 17.73 20.92 -29.71
N GLN A 17 16.55 21.55 -29.77
CA GLN A 17 15.44 21.09 -30.60
C GLN A 17 15.78 21.12 -32.10
N TRP A 18 16.36 22.22 -32.59
CA TRP A 18 16.79 22.35 -33.98
C TRP A 18 17.88 21.35 -34.36
N VAL A 19 18.88 21.16 -33.51
CA VAL A 19 19.95 20.16 -33.73
C VAL A 19 19.37 18.75 -33.79
N THR A 20 18.42 18.41 -32.90
CA THR A 20 17.75 17.11 -32.94
C THR A 20 16.87 16.94 -34.18
N ALA A 21 16.17 17.99 -34.61
CA ALA A 21 15.33 17.94 -35.81
C ALA A 21 16.17 17.73 -37.08
N ILE A 22 17.28 18.46 -37.23
CA ILE A 22 18.22 18.31 -38.34
C ILE A 22 18.84 16.91 -38.32
N GLY A 23 19.27 16.43 -37.16
CA GLY A 23 19.80 15.08 -37.00
C GLY A 23 18.81 13.99 -37.43
N VAL A 24 17.54 14.11 -37.03
CA VAL A 24 16.46 13.19 -37.45
C VAL A 24 16.22 13.27 -38.96
N THR A 25 16.15 14.47 -39.55
CA THR A 25 15.99 14.63 -41.00
C THR A 25 17.10 13.94 -41.78
N VAL A 26 18.37 14.14 -41.39
CA VAL A 26 19.52 13.55 -42.07
C VAL A 26 19.54 12.03 -41.91
N ALA A 27 19.33 11.53 -40.69
CA ALA A 27 19.37 10.10 -40.40
C ALA A 27 18.25 9.34 -41.14
N VAL A 28 17.01 9.83 -41.06
CA VAL A 28 15.87 9.18 -41.73
C VAL A 28 15.96 9.36 -43.23
N GLY A 29 16.37 10.53 -43.73
CA GLY A 29 16.60 10.75 -45.16
C GLY A 29 17.67 9.82 -45.74
N PHE A 30 18.78 9.61 -45.03
CA PHE A 30 19.82 8.68 -45.46
C PHE A 30 19.35 7.22 -45.46
N ALA A 31 18.68 6.78 -44.39
CA ALA A 31 18.11 5.43 -44.31
C ALA A 31 17.04 5.20 -45.39
N PHE A 32 16.17 6.19 -45.64
CA PHE A 32 15.18 6.16 -46.70
C PHE A 32 15.85 6.08 -48.08
N PHE A 33 16.90 6.88 -48.33
CA PHE A 33 17.62 6.86 -49.59
C PHE A 33 18.22 5.49 -49.90
N LEU A 34 18.87 4.85 -48.92
CA LEU A 34 19.40 3.49 -49.07
C LEU A 34 18.29 2.46 -49.34
N ALA A 35 17.19 2.55 -48.61
CA ALA A 35 16.02 1.68 -48.81
C ALA A 35 15.38 1.89 -50.20
N ALA A 36 15.27 3.13 -50.66
CA ALA A 36 14.75 3.47 -51.98
C ALA A 36 15.69 2.98 -53.09
N ARG A 37 17.02 3.09 -52.91
CA ARG A 37 18.00 2.53 -53.85
C ARG A 37 17.84 1.03 -54.01
N LEU A 38 17.66 0.30 -52.90
CA LEU A 38 17.39 -1.13 -52.95
C LEU A 38 16.09 -1.43 -53.72
N GLY A 39 15.00 -0.71 -53.43
CA GLY A 39 13.74 -0.87 -54.17
C GLY A 39 13.88 -0.60 -55.68
N LEU A 40 14.65 0.42 -56.06
CA LEU A 40 14.92 0.76 -57.47
C LEU A 40 15.83 -0.24 -58.20
N THR A 41 16.55 -1.11 -57.50
CA THR A 41 17.25 -2.24 -58.15
C THR A 41 16.30 -3.38 -58.55
N LEU A 42 15.07 -3.36 -58.02
CA LEU A 42 14.05 -4.40 -58.15
C LEU A 42 12.84 -3.91 -58.97
N LEU A 43 13.10 -3.29 -60.13
CA LEU A 43 12.07 -2.79 -61.03
C LEU A 43 11.60 -3.87 -62.02
N THR A 44 10.29 -3.95 -62.25
CA THR A 44 9.74 -4.78 -63.34
C THR A 44 9.86 -4.03 -64.68
N LYS A 45 10.36 -4.73 -65.73
CA LYS A 45 10.71 -4.12 -67.03
C LYS A 45 9.53 -3.64 -67.92
N PRO A 46 8.25 -4.01 -67.72
CA PRO A 46 7.14 -3.33 -68.41
C PRO A 46 6.56 -2.12 -67.64
N ASP A 47 6.62 -2.12 -66.30
CA ASP A 47 5.84 -1.19 -65.47
C ASP A 47 6.68 -0.06 -64.85
N GLY A 48 7.98 -0.27 -64.66
CA GLY A 48 8.89 0.71 -64.05
C GLY A 48 8.67 0.92 -62.54
N VAL A 49 7.84 0.09 -61.91
CA VAL A 49 7.51 0.11 -60.47
C VAL A 49 8.34 -0.93 -59.72
N ALA A 50 8.69 -0.61 -58.47
CA ALA A 50 9.45 -1.50 -57.61
C ALA A 50 8.58 -2.65 -57.09
N VAL A 51 9.16 -3.85 -57.04
CA VAL A 51 8.53 -5.05 -56.48
C VAL A 51 8.37 -4.96 -54.95
N PHE A 52 9.32 -4.28 -54.30
CA PHE A 52 9.39 -4.12 -52.85
C PHE A 52 9.92 -2.74 -52.53
N TRP A 53 9.19 -1.99 -51.68
CA TRP A 53 9.53 -0.60 -51.38
C TRP A 53 9.72 -0.38 -49.87
N PRO A 54 10.88 -0.77 -49.30
CA PRO A 54 11.13 -0.71 -47.86
C PRO A 54 11.17 0.72 -47.32
N ALA A 55 11.39 1.71 -48.18
CA ALA A 55 11.48 3.11 -47.82
C ALA A 55 10.19 3.63 -47.15
N SER A 56 9.01 3.16 -47.59
CA SER A 56 7.72 3.50 -46.95
C SER A 56 7.66 3.06 -45.50
N GLY A 57 8.22 1.87 -45.17
CA GLY A 57 8.29 1.41 -43.79
C GLY A 57 9.30 2.15 -42.94
N VAL A 58 10.43 2.58 -43.52
CA VAL A 58 11.41 3.44 -42.81
C VAL A 58 10.78 4.75 -42.39
N ALA A 59 10.13 5.47 -43.31
CA ALA A 59 9.50 6.74 -43.02
C ALA A 59 8.33 6.60 -42.02
N THR A 60 7.43 5.63 -42.25
CA THR A 60 6.27 5.38 -41.39
C THR A 60 6.70 4.95 -39.98
N GLY A 61 7.62 3.99 -39.88
CA GLY A 61 8.14 3.50 -38.61
C GLY A 61 8.87 4.59 -37.82
N ALA A 62 9.67 5.42 -38.49
CA ALA A 62 10.34 6.55 -37.85
C ALA A 62 9.34 7.58 -37.30
N LEU A 63 8.28 7.90 -38.06
CA LEU A 63 7.23 8.82 -37.61
C LEU A 63 6.49 8.29 -36.38
N ILE A 64 6.12 7.01 -36.38
CA ILE A 64 5.39 6.40 -35.26
C ILE A 64 6.32 6.28 -34.03
N ALA A 65 7.59 5.88 -34.20
CA ALA A 65 8.52 5.67 -33.10
C ALA A 65 9.00 6.98 -32.45
N LEU A 66 9.27 8.02 -33.25
CA LEU A 66 9.77 9.33 -32.79
C LEU A 66 8.64 10.30 -32.39
N GLY A 67 7.41 10.01 -32.81
CA GLY A 67 6.21 10.76 -32.44
C GLY A 67 6.03 12.10 -33.16
N PRO A 68 5.12 12.97 -32.68
CA PRO A 68 4.59 14.10 -33.45
C PRO A 68 5.63 15.15 -33.85
N ARG A 69 6.68 15.30 -33.03
CA ARG A 69 7.77 16.28 -33.27
C ARG A 69 8.63 15.91 -34.49
N ALA A 70 8.60 14.66 -34.94
CA ALA A 70 9.37 14.19 -36.08
C ALA A 70 8.63 14.36 -37.43
N LYS A 71 7.35 14.76 -37.45
CA LYS A 71 6.53 14.88 -38.67
C LYS A 71 7.21 15.68 -39.79
N LEU A 72 7.55 16.93 -39.50
CA LEU A 72 8.17 17.80 -40.49
C LEU A 72 9.60 17.36 -40.85
N PRO A 73 10.49 17.05 -39.88
CA PRO A 73 11.82 16.52 -40.16
C PRO A 73 11.85 15.28 -41.06
N VAL A 74 10.99 14.29 -40.78
CA VAL A 74 10.91 13.04 -41.54
C VAL A 74 10.28 13.28 -42.90
N ALA A 75 9.21 14.08 -43.02
CA ALA A 75 8.61 14.39 -44.31
C ALA A 75 9.60 15.08 -45.27
N ILE A 76 10.38 16.04 -44.76
CA ILE A 76 11.43 16.71 -45.53
C ILE A 76 12.52 15.72 -45.94
N GLY A 77 13.00 14.90 -44.99
CA GLY A 77 14.02 13.88 -45.26
C GLY A 77 13.58 12.87 -46.31
N THR A 78 12.35 12.36 -46.20
CA THR A 78 11.72 11.43 -47.16
C THR A 78 11.56 12.06 -48.53
N ALA A 79 11.11 13.31 -48.62
CA ALA A 79 10.94 14.00 -49.90
C ALA A 79 12.29 14.23 -50.60
N ALA A 80 13.28 14.75 -49.87
CA ALA A 80 14.63 14.98 -50.40
C ALA A 80 15.30 13.67 -50.84
N ALA A 81 15.19 12.62 -50.03
CA ALA A 81 15.73 11.30 -50.34
C ALA A 81 15.05 10.66 -51.55
N THR A 82 13.73 10.82 -51.69
CA THR A 82 12.99 10.34 -52.86
C THR A 82 13.46 11.02 -54.14
N ILE A 83 13.63 12.35 -54.13
CA ILE A 83 14.12 13.10 -55.28
C ILE A 83 15.54 12.66 -55.63
N ALA A 84 16.44 12.56 -54.64
CA ALA A 84 17.83 12.15 -54.85
C ALA A 84 17.94 10.72 -55.42
N ALA A 85 17.14 9.77 -54.89
CA ALA A 85 17.12 8.39 -55.37
C ALA A 85 16.62 8.30 -56.82
N ASN A 86 15.53 9.01 -57.14
CA ASN A 86 14.96 9.03 -58.48
C ASN A 86 15.87 9.72 -59.51
N MET A 87 16.56 10.79 -59.12
CA MET A 87 17.49 11.52 -59.99
C MET A 87 18.80 10.79 -60.25
N SER A 88 19.08 9.75 -59.46
CA SER A 88 20.21 8.84 -59.71
C SER A 88 19.88 7.74 -60.72
N GLY A 89 18.70 7.76 -61.33
CA GLY A 89 18.26 6.88 -62.42
C GLY A 89 17.56 7.67 -63.52
N ASP A 90 16.75 7.00 -64.35
CA ASP A 90 16.19 7.59 -65.59
C ASP A 90 14.88 8.38 -65.39
N ARG A 91 14.60 8.87 -64.18
CA ARG A 91 13.32 9.53 -63.87
C ARG A 91 13.40 11.04 -64.10
N THR A 92 12.30 11.66 -64.55
CA THR A 92 12.22 13.12 -64.73
C THR A 92 12.14 13.87 -63.38
N LEU A 93 12.58 15.12 -63.34
CA LEU A 93 12.50 15.96 -62.12
C LEU A 93 11.05 16.16 -61.67
N ALA A 94 10.13 16.44 -62.61
CA ALA A 94 8.72 16.64 -62.31
C ALA A 94 8.07 15.38 -61.72
N GLY A 95 8.32 14.21 -62.31
CA GLY A 95 7.86 12.93 -61.74
C GLY A 95 8.47 12.66 -60.36
N SER A 96 9.75 13.00 -60.17
CA SER A 96 10.44 12.81 -58.88
C SER A 96 9.84 13.63 -57.74
N VAL A 97 9.38 14.86 -58.02
CA VAL A 97 8.69 15.71 -57.04
C VAL A 97 7.32 15.12 -56.66
N ILE A 98 6.57 14.60 -57.64
CA ILE A 98 5.28 13.95 -57.36
C ILE A 98 5.47 12.70 -56.51
N PHE A 99 6.44 11.85 -56.85
CA PHE A 99 6.75 10.66 -56.06
C PHE A 99 7.20 11.02 -54.63
N ALA A 100 7.95 12.10 -54.47
CA ALA A 100 8.33 12.60 -53.15
C ALA A 100 7.13 13.03 -52.30
N LEU A 101 6.15 13.72 -52.90
CA LEU A 101 4.91 14.08 -52.22
C LEU A 101 4.07 12.86 -51.85
N CYS A 102 3.96 11.87 -52.74
CA CYS A 102 3.24 10.62 -52.47
C CYS A 102 3.89 9.82 -51.33
N ASN A 103 5.21 9.61 -51.38
CA ASN A 103 5.93 8.86 -50.35
C ASN A 103 5.91 9.55 -48.98
N ALA A 104 6.08 10.87 -48.94
CA ALA A 104 5.99 11.63 -47.69
C ALA A 104 4.54 11.65 -47.16
N GLY A 105 3.56 11.83 -48.04
CA GLY A 105 2.13 11.81 -47.72
C GLY A 105 1.67 10.46 -47.18
N GLU A 106 2.13 9.35 -47.76
CA GLU A 106 1.85 7.99 -47.29
C GLU A 106 2.30 7.81 -45.83
N ALA A 107 3.56 8.15 -45.55
CA ALA A 107 4.12 7.98 -44.21
C ALA A 107 3.40 8.86 -43.18
N LEU A 108 3.09 10.11 -43.54
CA LEU A 108 2.34 11.04 -42.69
C LEU A 108 0.91 10.56 -42.43
N LEU A 109 0.25 10.00 -43.44
CA LEU A 109 -1.13 9.53 -43.34
C LEU A 109 -1.21 8.24 -42.50
N ALA A 110 -0.33 7.26 -42.76
CA ALA A 110 -0.23 6.05 -41.95
C ALA A 110 0.07 6.38 -40.48
N ALA A 111 1.09 7.20 -40.21
CA ALA A 111 1.43 7.60 -38.85
C ALA A 111 0.34 8.46 -38.19
N GLY A 112 -0.30 9.35 -38.94
CA GLY A 112 -1.38 10.20 -38.47
C GLY A 112 -2.62 9.43 -38.05
N LEU A 113 -2.97 8.36 -38.77
CA LEU A 113 -4.07 7.45 -38.38
C LEU A 113 -3.80 6.75 -37.05
N ILE A 114 -2.56 6.26 -36.86
CA ILE A 114 -2.14 5.59 -35.63
C ILE A 114 -2.13 6.58 -34.46
N GLU A 115 -1.54 7.75 -34.64
CA GLU A 115 -1.48 8.80 -33.62
C GLU A 115 -2.88 9.28 -33.22
N HIS A 116 -3.80 9.42 -34.17
CA HIS A 116 -5.16 9.85 -33.87
C HIS A 116 -5.92 8.85 -32.98
N ARG A 117 -5.69 7.55 -33.15
CA ARG A 117 -6.38 6.49 -32.39
C ARG A 117 -5.68 6.12 -31.07
N PHE A 118 -4.36 6.18 -31.02
CA PHE A 118 -3.56 5.63 -29.91
C PHE A 118 -2.57 6.62 -29.27
N GLY A 119 -2.40 7.81 -29.82
CA GLY A 119 -1.43 8.80 -29.34
C GLY A 119 0.03 8.41 -29.58
N SER A 120 0.96 9.00 -28.81
CA SER A 120 2.41 8.85 -29.00
C SER A 120 3.03 7.60 -28.33
N GLY A 121 2.22 6.77 -27.67
CA GLY A 121 2.65 5.60 -26.91
C GLY A 121 2.55 4.27 -27.67
N PHE A 122 2.35 4.31 -29.00
CA PHE A 122 2.08 3.12 -29.80
C PHE A 122 3.20 2.07 -29.71
N ALA A 123 2.82 0.82 -29.46
CA ALA A 123 3.68 -0.35 -29.36
C ALA A 123 3.00 -1.58 -29.99
N LEU A 124 3.76 -2.64 -30.25
CA LEU A 124 3.30 -3.87 -30.92
C LEU A 124 2.95 -4.99 -29.94
N ASP A 125 2.64 -4.62 -28.71
CA ASP A 125 2.33 -5.48 -27.57
C ASP A 125 0.89 -5.99 -27.54
N ARG A 126 -0.01 -5.40 -28.34
CA ARG A 126 -1.43 -5.77 -28.39
C ARG A 126 -1.89 -6.11 -29.79
N LEU A 127 -2.79 -7.08 -29.90
CA LEU A 127 -3.32 -7.50 -31.21
C LEU A 127 -3.99 -6.34 -31.95
N ARG A 128 -4.75 -5.51 -31.22
CA ARG A 128 -5.41 -4.33 -31.78
C ARG A 128 -4.41 -3.35 -32.41
N HIS A 129 -3.26 -3.12 -31.78
CA HIS A 129 -2.23 -2.23 -32.33
C HIS A 129 -1.68 -2.77 -33.65
N VAL A 130 -1.36 -4.06 -33.71
CA VAL A 130 -0.87 -4.70 -34.94
C VAL A 130 -1.91 -4.61 -36.06
N LEU A 131 -3.18 -4.96 -35.80
CA LEU A 131 -4.24 -4.89 -36.81
C LEU A 131 -4.45 -3.47 -37.34
N GLU A 132 -4.31 -2.47 -36.49
CA GLU A 132 -4.45 -1.06 -36.86
C GLU A 132 -3.26 -0.55 -37.68
N LEU A 133 -2.03 -1.02 -37.38
CA LEU A 133 -0.86 -0.77 -38.23
C LEU A 133 -1.05 -1.36 -39.63
N LEU A 134 -1.58 -2.59 -39.73
CA LEU A 134 -1.87 -3.22 -41.01
C LEU A 134 -2.95 -2.45 -41.79
N ALA A 135 -4.03 -2.05 -41.12
CA ALA A 135 -5.10 -1.26 -41.73
C ALA A 135 -4.60 0.12 -42.21
N ALA A 136 -3.76 0.79 -41.40
CA ALA A 136 -3.15 2.06 -41.76
C ALA A 136 -2.19 1.92 -42.95
N ALA A 137 -1.40 0.84 -42.99
CA ALA A 137 -0.53 0.54 -44.13
C ALA A 137 -1.33 0.37 -45.42
N VAL A 138 -2.35 -0.49 -45.41
CA VAL A 138 -3.22 -0.73 -46.57
C VAL A 138 -3.88 0.57 -47.04
N PHE A 139 -4.47 1.33 -46.11
CA PHE A 139 -5.18 2.56 -46.46
C PHE A 139 -4.24 3.65 -47.00
N ALA A 140 -3.07 3.85 -46.37
CA ALA A 140 -2.11 4.85 -46.81
C ALA A 140 -1.48 4.51 -48.16
N SER A 141 -1.10 3.25 -48.36
CA SER A 141 -0.54 2.79 -49.63
C SER A 141 -1.53 2.80 -50.77
N ALA A 142 -2.82 2.53 -50.50
CA ALA A 142 -3.87 2.64 -51.51
C ALA A 142 -4.02 4.08 -52.03
N ILE A 143 -4.03 5.07 -51.12
CA ILE A 143 -4.12 6.50 -51.46
C ILE A 143 -2.83 6.97 -52.17
N SER A 144 -1.67 6.61 -51.63
CA SER A 144 -0.37 6.95 -52.22
C SER A 144 -0.23 6.39 -53.65
N GLY A 145 -0.67 5.15 -53.85
CA GLY A 145 -0.66 4.47 -55.15
C GLY A 145 -1.45 5.20 -56.23
N ILE A 146 -2.55 5.88 -55.90
CA ILE A 146 -3.32 6.68 -56.87
C ILE A 146 -2.44 7.83 -57.40
N GLY A 147 -1.78 8.56 -56.50
CA GLY A 147 -0.88 9.66 -56.85
C GLY A 147 0.37 9.19 -57.59
N GLY A 148 0.99 8.09 -57.12
CA GLY A 148 2.15 7.48 -57.77
C GLY A 148 1.85 7.02 -59.20
N THR A 149 0.69 6.40 -59.41
CA THR A 149 0.24 5.95 -60.74
C THR A 149 0.00 7.10 -61.69
N LEU A 150 -0.66 8.16 -61.21
CA LEU A 150 -0.88 9.38 -62.01
C LEU A 150 0.46 10.04 -62.38
N GLY A 151 1.39 10.13 -61.43
CA GLY A 151 2.74 10.63 -61.66
C GLY A 151 3.51 9.80 -62.70
N PHE A 152 3.39 8.48 -62.65
CA PHE A 152 3.96 7.57 -63.65
C PHE A 152 3.39 7.83 -65.05
N LYS A 153 2.06 7.88 -65.20
CA LYS A 153 1.44 8.09 -66.52
C LYS A 153 1.69 9.46 -67.13
N LEU A 154 1.81 10.50 -66.31
CA LEU A 154 2.00 11.87 -66.80
C LEU A 154 3.45 12.20 -67.13
N PHE A 155 4.41 11.56 -66.47
CA PHE A 155 5.82 11.97 -66.52
C PHE A 155 6.80 10.85 -66.88
N GLN A 156 6.30 9.62 -67.12
CA GLN A 156 7.07 8.48 -67.62
C GLN A 156 6.33 7.76 -68.75
N ASP A 157 7.07 7.36 -69.79
CA ASP A 157 6.52 6.63 -70.93
C ASP A 157 6.34 5.13 -70.58
N SER A 158 5.29 4.81 -69.83
CA SER A 158 4.92 3.42 -69.50
C SER A 158 3.74 2.91 -70.33
N THR A 159 3.92 1.75 -70.97
CA THR A 159 2.89 1.05 -71.75
C THR A 159 1.95 0.20 -70.89
N ALA A 160 2.21 0.07 -69.58
CA ALA A 160 1.42 -0.77 -68.67
C ALA A 160 0.02 -0.19 -68.39
N PRO A 161 -1.00 -1.03 -68.10
CA PRO A 161 -2.30 -0.56 -67.63
C PRO A 161 -2.20 0.23 -66.32
N ILE A 162 -3.07 1.24 -66.15
CA ILE A 162 -3.13 2.07 -64.92
C ILE A 162 -3.32 1.19 -63.68
N LEU A 163 -4.20 0.20 -63.76
CA LEU A 163 -4.48 -0.70 -62.65
C LEU A 163 -3.25 -1.51 -62.22
N THR A 164 -2.47 -2.00 -63.18
CA THR A 164 -1.24 -2.77 -62.92
C THR A 164 -0.17 -1.92 -62.24
N ILE A 165 0.00 -0.66 -62.65
CA ILE A 165 0.93 0.27 -62.00
C ILE A 165 0.48 0.53 -60.56
N TRP A 166 -0.83 0.73 -60.34
CA TRP A 166 -1.39 0.95 -59.01
C TRP A 166 -1.22 -0.28 -58.11
N GLU A 167 -1.52 -1.47 -58.60
CA GLU A 167 -1.39 -2.74 -57.85
C GLU A 167 0.07 -2.97 -57.39
N HIS A 168 1.05 -2.80 -58.28
CA HIS A 168 2.46 -2.94 -57.93
C HIS A 168 2.91 -1.88 -56.92
N TRP A 169 2.47 -0.63 -57.08
CA TRP A 169 2.80 0.45 -56.13
C TRP A 169 2.19 0.16 -54.75
N PHE A 170 0.91 -0.18 -54.72
CA PHE A 170 0.17 -0.52 -53.51
C PHE A 170 0.81 -1.70 -52.78
N ALA A 171 1.07 -2.81 -53.48
CA ALA A 171 1.61 -4.03 -52.89
C ALA A 171 3.03 -3.80 -52.33
N SER A 172 3.90 -3.14 -53.10
CA SER A 172 5.30 -2.90 -52.70
C SER A 172 5.42 -1.95 -51.50
N ALA A 173 4.62 -0.88 -51.45
CA ALA A 173 4.63 0.08 -50.37
C ALA A 173 3.98 -0.47 -49.09
N SER A 174 2.83 -1.16 -49.22
CA SER A 174 2.18 -1.83 -48.08
C SER A 174 3.12 -2.85 -47.44
N LEU A 175 3.77 -3.68 -48.27
CA LEU A 175 4.71 -4.69 -47.79
C LEU A 175 5.92 -4.04 -47.11
N GLY A 176 6.42 -2.92 -47.63
CA GLY A 176 7.47 -2.12 -46.99
C GLY A 176 7.06 -1.65 -45.59
N ILE A 177 5.85 -1.12 -45.43
CA ILE A 177 5.34 -0.69 -44.11
C ILE A 177 5.22 -1.87 -43.16
N VAL A 178 4.59 -2.97 -43.59
CA VAL A 178 4.36 -4.16 -42.74
C VAL A 178 5.65 -4.84 -42.28
N THR A 179 6.75 -4.70 -43.02
CA THR A 179 8.02 -5.37 -42.71
C THR A 179 9.01 -4.47 -41.96
N PHE A 180 9.16 -3.21 -42.36
CA PHE A 180 10.18 -2.31 -41.81
C PHE A 180 9.65 -1.43 -40.67
N ALA A 181 8.40 -0.95 -40.74
CA ALA A 181 7.88 -0.06 -39.70
C ALA A 181 7.85 -0.75 -38.32
N PRO A 182 7.42 -2.02 -38.19
CA PRO A 182 7.44 -2.71 -36.91
C PRO A 182 8.80 -2.79 -36.23
N LEU A 183 9.89 -2.94 -36.99
CA LEU A 183 11.25 -2.96 -36.43
C LEU A 183 11.60 -1.62 -35.78
N LEU A 184 11.30 -0.50 -36.44
CA LEU A 184 11.56 0.84 -35.90
C LEU A 184 10.65 1.16 -34.70
N ILE A 185 9.39 0.73 -34.75
CA ILE A 185 8.46 0.89 -33.63
C ILE A 185 8.92 0.04 -32.43
N GLY A 186 9.28 -1.22 -32.66
CA GLY A 186 9.76 -2.14 -31.63
C GLY A 186 11.09 -1.71 -31.01
N THR A 187 12.04 -1.23 -31.82
CA THR A 187 13.30 -0.66 -31.30
C THR A 187 13.07 0.62 -30.49
N GLY A 188 12.18 1.50 -30.95
CA GLY A 188 11.77 2.68 -30.17
C GLY A 188 11.11 2.32 -28.84
N ALA A 189 10.30 1.25 -28.82
CA ALA A 189 9.70 0.72 -27.59
C ALA A 189 10.76 0.12 -26.65
N ALA A 190 11.73 -0.62 -27.17
CA ALA A 190 12.81 -1.22 -26.39
C ALA A 190 13.79 -0.19 -25.81
N VAL A 191 13.99 0.95 -26.47
CA VAL A 191 14.74 2.07 -25.87
C VAL A 191 14.03 2.64 -24.65
N ARG A 192 12.68 2.65 -24.66
CA ARG A 192 11.87 3.10 -23.51
C ARG A 192 11.83 2.05 -22.40
N ASN A 193 11.65 0.77 -22.77
CA ASN A 193 11.55 -0.38 -21.88
C ASN A 193 12.52 -1.48 -22.33
N PRO A 194 13.79 -1.41 -21.91
CA PRO A 194 14.82 -2.33 -22.39
C PRO A 194 14.54 -3.77 -21.96
N PRO A 195 14.80 -4.77 -22.82
CA PRO A 195 14.71 -6.17 -22.44
C PRO A 195 15.74 -6.50 -21.36
N SER A 196 15.44 -7.52 -20.57
CA SER A 196 16.41 -8.02 -19.59
C SER A 196 17.65 -8.59 -20.28
N ALA A 197 18.79 -8.66 -19.58
CA ALA A 197 20.03 -9.20 -20.17
C ALA A 197 19.85 -10.64 -20.69
N ASN A 198 19.12 -11.48 -19.93
CA ASN A 198 18.83 -12.86 -20.32
C ASN A 198 17.95 -12.90 -21.57
N GLU A 199 16.90 -12.09 -21.60
CA GLU A 199 16.01 -12.00 -22.76
C GLU A 199 16.73 -11.48 -24.00
N ALA A 200 17.64 -10.51 -23.85
CA ALA A 200 18.44 -10.00 -24.96
C ALA A 200 19.36 -11.07 -25.55
N VAL A 201 19.99 -11.89 -24.70
CA VAL A 201 20.84 -13.01 -25.14
C VAL A 201 19.99 -14.09 -25.83
N GLU A 202 18.91 -14.53 -25.20
CA GLU A 202 18.01 -15.55 -25.75
C GLU A 202 17.40 -15.10 -27.08
N GLY A 203 16.87 -13.88 -27.12
CA GLY A 203 16.31 -13.28 -28.32
C GLY A 203 17.32 -13.15 -29.45
N SER A 204 18.57 -12.77 -29.14
CA SER A 204 19.65 -12.68 -30.15
C SER A 204 20.05 -14.05 -30.69
N LEU A 205 20.14 -15.08 -29.84
CA LEU A 205 20.45 -16.46 -30.26
C LEU A 205 19.34 -17.03 -31.14
N LEU A 206 18.08 -16.83 -30.77
CA LEU A 206 16.93 -17.26 -31.57
C LEU A 206 16.85 -16.50 -32.89
N LEU A 207 17.13 -15.19 -32.89
CA LEU A 207 17.21 -14.39 -34.11
C LEU A 207 18.32 -14.89 -35.04
N LEU A 208 19.49 -15.23 -34.50
CA LEU A 208 20.58 -15.85 -35.25
C LEU A 208 20.16 -17.20 -35.84
N ALA A 209 19.50 -18.06 -35.07
CA ALA A 209 19.01 -19.35 -35.54
C ALA A 209 17.96 -19.19 -36.66
N ILE A 210 17.03 -18.25 -36.53
CA ILE A 210 16.04 -17.91 -37.57
C ILE A 210 16.74 -17.38 -38.82
N THR A 211 17.80 -16.57 -38.67
CA THR A 211 18.57 -16.05 -39.80
C THR A 211 19.28 -17.17 -40.55
N VAL A 212 19.95 -18.07 -39.84
CA VAL A 212 20.65 -19.23 -40.42
C VAL A 212 19.65 -20.17 -41.10
N LEU A 213 18.55 -20.50 -40.44
CA LEU A 213 17.51 -21.36 -41.01
C LEU A 213 16.82 -20.68 -42.21
N GLY A 214 16.55 -19.38 -42.13
CA GLY A 214 16.01 -18.60 -43.23
C GLY A 214 16.93 -18.63 -44.45
N ALA A 215 18.24 -18.52 -44.26
CA ALA A 215 19.20 -18.68 -45.34
C ALA A 215 19.18 -20.12 -45.91
N LEU A 216 19.17 -21.15 -45.06
CA LEU A 216 19.07 -22.54 -45.51
C LEU A 216 17.77 -22.83 -46.27
N VAL A 217 16.70 -22.10 -46.00
CA VAL A 217 15.41 -22.22 -46.67
C VAL A 217 15.40 -21.50 -48.02
N VAL A 218 16.03 -20.32 -48.11
CA VAL A 218 15.88 -19.42 -49.27
C VAL A 218 16.98 -19.61 -50.34
N PHE A 219 18.21 -19.96 -49.95
CA PHE A 219 19.35 -20.04 -50.88
C PHE A 219 19.47 -21.34 -51.72
N PRO A 220 18.97 -22.53 -51.34
CA PRO A 220 19.09 -23.72 -52.18
C PRO A 220 18.30 -23.61 -53.51
N PRO A 221 18.89 -23.99 -54.65
CA PRO A 221 18.18 -24.10 -55.94
C PRO A 221 17.27 -25.35 -55.99
N HIS A 222 16.30 -25.36 -56.92
CA HIS A 222 15.25 -26.39 -57.06
C HIS A 222 15.73 -27.85 -56.99
N GLY A 223 14.89 -28.74 -56.42
CA GLY A 223 14.99 -30.20 -56.60
C GLY A 223 14.72 -31.11 -55.38
N SER A 224 14.61 -30.58 -54.15
CA SER A 224 14.59 -31.43 -52.94
C SER A 224 13.44 -31.18 -51.95
N TRP A 225 12.59 -30.16 -52.12
CA TRP A 225 11.50 -29.85 -51.16
C TRP A 225 10.25 -29.25 -51.85
N ALA A 226 9.06 -29.70 -51.44
CA ALA A 226 7.78 -29.16 -51.89
C ALA A 226 7.55 -27.71 -51.38
N HIS A 227 6.96 -26.86 -52.22
CA HIS A 227 6.93 -25.39 -52.20
C HIS A 227 6.47 -24.66 -50.92
N LEU A 228 5.96 -25.33 -49.89
CA LEU A 228 5.48 -24.72 -48.63
C LEU A 228 6.19 -25.23 -47.37
N VAL A 229 6.89 -26.37 -47.44
CA VAL A 229 7.49 -27.04 -46.27
C VAL A 229 8.69 -26.26 -45.69
N PRO A 230 9.60 -25.68 -46.49
CA PRO A 230 10.78 -25.00 -45.96
C PRO A 230 10.46 -23.74 -45.13
N ILE A 231 9.50 -22.92 -45.56
CA ILE A 231 9.10 -21.71 -44.82
C ILE A 231 8.40 -22.10 -43.51
N ALA A 232 7.63 -23.20 -43.52
CA ALA A 232 7.01 -23.74 -42.32
C ALA A 232 8.05 -24.09 -41.22
N LEU A 233 9.30 -24.39 -41.57
CA LEU A 233 10.37 -24.67 -40.59
C LEU A 233 10.76 -23.46 -39.75
N LEU A 234 10.45 -22.24 -40.19
CA LEU A 234 10.69 -21.03 -39.40
C LEU A 234 9.66 -20.86 -38.29
N PHE A 235 8.46 -21.43 -38.42
CA PHE A 235 7.37 -21.23 -37.48
C PHE A 235 7.69 -21.68 -36.06
N PRO A 236 8.27 -22.86 -35.79
CA PRO A 236 8.64 -23.26 -34.44
C PRO A 236 9.60 -22.28 -33.76
N LEU A 237 10.59 -21.76 -34.49
CA LEU A 237 11.53 -20.78 -33.95
C LEU A 237 10.89 -19.41 -33.75
N LEU A 238 10.02 -18.97 -34.68
CA LEU A 238 9.23 -17.75 -34.54
C LEU A 238 8.26 -17.84 -33.34
N LEU A 239 7.64 -19.00 -33.14
CA LEU A 239 6.77 -19.27 -31.99
C LEU A 239 7.57 -19.19 -30.68
N LEU A 240 8.75 -19.81 -30.64
CA LEU A 240 9.62 -19.76 -29.46
C LEU A 240 10.08 -18.32 -29.17
N LEU A 241 10.50 -17.59 -30.20
CA LEU A 241 10.92 -16.19 -30.10
C LEU A 241 9.77 -15.29 -29.60
N THR A 242 8.57 -15.43 -30.17
CA THR A 242 7.39 -14.62 -29.80
C THR A 242 6.87 -14.97 -28.41
N ALA A 243 6.95 -16.24 -28.00
CA ALA A 243 6.57 -16.69 -26.67
C ALA A 243 7.52 -16.23 -25.56
N ARG A 244 8.83 -16.08 -25.86
CA ARG A 244 9.87 -15.79 -24.87
C ARG A 244 10.31 -14.33 -24.82
N CYS A 245 10.26 -13.63 -25.95
CA CYS A 245 10.86 -12.31 -26.08
C CYS A 245 9.84 -11.20 -26.40
N GLN A 246 10.27 -9.96 -26.22
CA GLN A 246 9.55 -8.75 -26.61
C GLN A 246 9.23 -8.74 -28.12
N PRO A 247 8.12 -8.09 -28.54
CA PRO A 247 7.71 -8.02 -29.95
C PRO A 247 8.75 -7.45 -30.92
N MET A 248 9.74 -6.68 -30.43
CA MET A 248 10.83 -6.15 -31.26
C MET A 248 11.63 -7.26 -31.94
N PHE A 249 11.82 -8.40 -31.28
CA PHE A 249 12.62 -9.50 -31.81
C PHE A 249 11.87 -10.21 -32.94
N ALA A 250 10.56 -10.37 -32.81
CA ALA A 250 9.70 -10.90 -33.87
C ALA A 250 9.67 -9.97 -35.09
N ALA A 251 9.60 -8.66 -34.86
CA ALA A 251 9.72 -7.66 -35.93
C ALA A 251 11.11 -7.73 -36.62
N ALA A 252 12.18 -7.91 -35.86
CA ALA A 252 13.53 -8.11 -36.41
C ALA A 252 13.64 -9.41 -37.22
N ALA A 253 13.05 -10.51 -36.75
CA ALA A 253 13.03 -11.77 -37.47
C ALA A 253 12.28 -11.67 -38.80
N ALA A 254 11.10 -11.05 -38.79
CA ALA A 254 10.34 -10.77 -40.00
C ALA A 254 11.10 -9.88 -40.98
N PHE A 255 11.76 -8.83 -40.48
CA PHE A 255 12.61 -7.93 -41.26
C PHE A 255 13.79 -8.66 -41.91
N ILE A 256 14.54 -9.46 -41.15
CA ILE A 256 15.70 -10.20 -41.67
C ILE A 256 15.27 -11.20 -42.73
N PHE A 257 14.16 -11.90 -42.49
CA PHE A 257 13.61 -12.84 -43.46
C PHE A 257 13.18 -12.15 -44.75
N ALA A 258 12.49 -11.00 -44.63
CA ALA A 258 12.11 -10.18 -45.77
C ALA A 258 13.33 -9.71 -46.57
N LEU A 259 14.36 -9.19 -45.88
CA LEU A 259 15.60 -8.75 -46.52
C LEU A 259 16.32 -9.90 -47.22
N THR A 260 16.31 -11.10 -46.63
CA THR A 260 16.91 -12.31 -47.24
C THR A 260 16.23 -12.67 -48.55
N ILE A 261 14.89 -12.67 -48.59
CA ILE A 261 14.12 -12.92 -49.82
C ILE A 261 14.42 -11.86 -50.87
N VAL A 262 14.37 -10.58 -50.48
CA VAL A 262 14.66 -9.44 -51.37
C VAL A 262 16.06 -9.53 -51.97
N TRP A 263 17.05 -9.92 -51.15
CA TRP A 263 18.43 -10.12 -51.60
C TRP A 263 18.53 -11.24 -52.65
N THR A 264 17.81 -12.34 -52.46
CA THR A 264 17.86 -13.45 -53.42
C THR A 264 17.31 -13.07 -54.80
N ILE A 265 16.27 -12.22 -54.85
CA ILE A 265 15.76 -11.66 -56.10
C ILE A 265 16.76 -10.71 -56.74
N ALA A 266 17.38 -9.82 -55.95
CA ALA A 266 18.30 -8.80 -56.45
C ALA A 266 19.56 -9.38 -57.11
N PHE A 267 20.02 -10.54 -56.63
CA PHE A 267 21.24 -11.19 -57.12
C PHE A 267 20.98 -12.41 -58.01
N ASP A 268 19.72 -12.68 -58.38
CA ASP A 268 19.32 -13.86 -59.17
C ASP A 268 19.84 -15.20 -58.59
N ILE A 269 19.79 -15.34 -57.26
CA ILE A 269 20.21 -16.53 -56.52
C ILE A 269 19.07 -17.15 -55.72
N GLY A 270 19.19 -18.41 -55.34
CA GLY A 270 18.19 -19.08 -54.49
C GLY A 270 16.80 -19.20 -55.13
N TYR A 271 15.81 -19.59 -54.33
CA TYR A 271 14.48 -19.94 -54.82
C TYR A 271 13.80 -18.78 -55.58
N PHE A 272 13.75 -17.59 -54.98
CA PHE A 272 13.08 -16.42 -55.54
C PHE A 272 13.88 -15.71 -56.64
N GLY A 273 15.20 -15.95 -56.75
CA GLY A 273 16.06 -15.41 -57.80
C GLY A 273 16.23 -16.32 -59.01
N THR A 274 15.71 -17.55 -58.99
CA THR A 274 15.92 -18.52 -60.10
C THR A 274 15.40 -18.00 -61.45
N PRO A 275 16.17 -18.06 -62.54
CA PRO A 275 15.76 -17.53 -63.85
C PRO A 275 14.75 -18.40 -64.61
N TYR A 276 14.35 -19.55 -64.05
CA TYR A 276 13.46 -20.52 -64.70
C TYR A 276 11.96 -20.20 -64.53
N LEU A 277 11.61 -19.39 -63.53
CA LEU A 277 10.25 -18.91 -63.32
C LEU A 277 10.09 -17.50 -63.91
N PRO A 278 8.93 -17.17 -64.50
CA PRO A 278 8.57 -15.80 -64.87
C PRO A 278 8.76 -14.84 -63.68
N ILE A 279 9.25 -13.62 -63.95
CA ILE A 279 9.60 -12.67 -62.89
C ILE A 279 8.39 -12.30 -62.02
N ASP A 280 7.21 -12.21 -62.61
CA ASP A 280 5.92 -11.99 -61.97
C ASP A 280 5.57 -13.11 -60.98
N GLU A 281 5.76 -14.37 -61.32
CA GLU A 281 5.51 -15.49 -60.39
C GLU A 281 6.49 -15.47 -59.20
N ARG A 282 7.77 -15.15 -59.45
CA ARG A 282 8.79 -15.03 -58.39
C ARG A 282 8.45 -13.91 -57.42
N VAL A 283 8.02 -12.78 -57.95
CA VAL A 283 7.61 -11.60 -57.19
C VAL A 283 6.40 -11.89 -56.31
N VAL A 284 5.34 -12.48 -56.87
CA VAL A 284 4.13 -12.82 -56.12
C VAL A 284 4.44 -13.82 -55.00
N GLY A 285 5.25 -14.85 -55.30
CA GLY A 285 5.70 -15.81 -54.29
C GLY A 285 6.50 -15.16 -53.15
N ALA A 286 7.40 -14.24 -53.48
CA ALA A 286 8.19 -13.49 -52.49
C ALA A 286 7.31 -12.59 -51.62
N GLN A 287 6.41 -11.82 -52.24
CA GLN A 287 5.48 -10.95 -51.52
C GLN A 287 4.58 -11.75 -50.58
N ALA A 288 4.05 -12.88 -51.04
CA ALA A 288 3.25 -13.78 -50.21
C ALA A 288 4.06 -14.33 -49.02
N ALA A 289 5.27 -14.85 -49.25
CA ALA A 289 6.13 -15.38 -48.20
C ALA A 289 6.48 -14.32 -47.13
N ILE A 290 6.84 -13.12 -47.57
CA ILE A 290 7.16 -11.99 -46.69
C ILE A 290 5.93 -11.59 -45.88
N LEU A 291 4.78 -11.41 -46.54
CA LEU A 291 3.55 -10.97 -45.89
C LEU A 291 3.07 -12.01 -44.87
N THR A 292 2.99 -13.29 -45.25
CA THR A 292 2.56 -14.37 -44.35
C THR A 292 3.48 -14.47 -43.14
N THR A 293 4.80 -14.45 -43.35
CA THR A 293 5.76 -14.56 -42.23
C THR A 293 5.70 -13.35 -41.31
N SER A 294 5.60 -12.14 -41.87
CA SER A 294 5.50 -10.90 -41.09
C SER A 294 4.21 -10.84 -40.30
N LEU A 295 3.08 -11.17 -40.93
CA LEU A 295 1.77 -11.18 -40.27
C LEU A 295 1.76 -12.21 -39.13
N CYS A 296 2.22 -13.44 -39.38
CA CYS A 296 2.31 -14.47 -38.35
C CYS A 296 3.22 -14.04 -37.19
N ALA A 297 4.41 -13.50 -37.48
CA ALA A 297 5.34 -13.04 -36.45
C ALA A 297 4.73 -11.93 -35.58
N LEU A 298 4.12 -10.91 -36.20
CA LEU A 298 3.55 -9.77 -35.48
C LEU A 298 2.29 -10.14 -34.67
N VAL A 299 1.38 -10.93 -35.25
CA VAL A 299 0.16 -11.38 -34.57
C VAL A 299 0.53 -12.27 -33.38
N LEU A 300 1.40 -13.27 -33.58
CA LEU A 300 1.85 -14.14 -32.48
C LEU A 300 2.58 -13.34 -31.39
N ALA A 301 3.49 -12.44 -31.77
CA ALA A 301 4.19 -11.57 -30.82
C ALA A 301 3.22 -10.78 -29.95
N SER A 302 2.21 -10.17 -30.58
CA SER A 302 1.22 -9.36 -29.87
C SER A 302 0.32 -10.19 -28.96
N LEU A 303 -0.11 -11.38 -29.38
CA LEU A 303 -0.92 -12.27 -28.56
C LEU A 303 -0.16 -12.79 -27.34
N PHE A 304 1.11 -13.18 -27.51
CA PHE A 304 1.94 -13.62 -26.39
C PHE A 304 2.31 -12.47 -25.46
N ALA A 305 2.57 -11.27 -25.99
CA ALA A 305 2.82 -10.09 -25.17
C ALA A 305 1.59 -9.72 -24.32
N GLU A 306 0.41 -9.62 -24.94
CA GLU A 306 -0.86 -9.33 -24.26
C GLU A 306 -1.18 -10.38 -23.18
N ARG A 307 -0.95 -11.66 -23.48
CA ARG A 307 -1.10 -12.74 -22.50
C ARG A 307 -0.16 -12.58 -21.30
N ARG A 308 1.13 -12.29 -21.53
CA ARG A 308 2.13 -12.11 -20.45
C ARG A 308 1.77 -10.92 -19.57
N GLU A 309 1.30 -9.81 -20.16
CA GLU A 309 0.85 -8.65 -19.39
C GLU A 309 -0.36 -8.99 -18.52
N HIS A 310 -1.35 -9.72 -19.04
CA HIS A 310 -2.51 -10.17 -18.26
C HIS A 310 -2.12 -11.12 -17.14
N GLU A 311 -1.28 -12.11 -17.40
CA GLU A 311 -0.79 -13.05 -16.38
C GLU A 311 0.00 -12.32 -15.28
N ALA A 312 0.87 -11.37 -15.65
CA ALA A 312 1.62 -10.55 -14.69
C ALA A 312 0.69 -9.66 -13.85
N ALA A 313 -0.29 -9.00 -14.46
CA ALA A 313 -1.25 -8.16 -13.75
C ALA A 313 -2.10 -8.95 -12.75
N VAL A 314 -2.55 -10.16 -13.13
CA VAL A 314 -3.29 -11.06 -12.23
C VAL A 314 -2.40 -11.49 -11.06
N SER A 315 -1.15 -11.89 -11.34
CA SER A 315 -0.20 -12.29 -10.30
C SER A 315 0.11 -11.15 -9.33
N GLU A 316 0.25 -9.92 -9.82
CA GLU A 316 0.52 -8.75 -9.00
C GLU A 316 -0.67 -8.41 -8.08
N VAL A 317 -1.89 -8.45 -8.60
CA VAL A 317 -3.10 -8.23 -7.79
C VAL A 317 -3.26 -9.34 -6.75
N ALA A 318 -3.01 -10.60 -7.11
CA ALA A 318 -3.05 -11.71 -6.17
C ALA A 318 -2.03 -11.56 -5.05
N ALA A 319 -0.78 -11.19 -5.37
CA ALA A 319 0.26 -10.95 -4.38
C ALA A 319 -0.10 -9.80 -3.43
N ARG A 320 -0.58 -8.67 -3.96
CA ARG A 320 -1.02 -7.53 -3.12
C ARG A 320 -2.21 -7.89 -2.22
N LEU A 321 -3.11 -8.75 -2.69
CA LEU A 321 -4.23 -9.23 -1.88
C LEU A 321 -3.73 -10.10 -0.72
N GLU A 322 -2.81 -11.02 -0.97
CA GLU A 322 -2.25 -11.89 0.06
C GLU A 322 -1.49 -11.08 1.13
N GLU A 323 -0.67 -10.10 0.72
CA GLU A 323 -0.01 -9.17 1.64
C GLU A 323 -1.01 -8.41 2.52
N ALA A 324 -2.13 -7.97 1.95
CA ALA A 324 -3.18 -7.26 2.69
C ALA A 324 -3.89 -8.17 3.71
N LEU A 325 -4.15 -9.44 3.33
CA LEU A 325 -4.73 -10.44 4.23
C LEU A 325 -3.81 -10.75 5.40
N GLU A 326 -2.51 -10.94 5.13
CA GLU A 326 -1.49 -11.20 6.15
C GLU A 326 -1.32 -10.03 7.12
N ALA A 327 -1.19 -8.80 6.61
CA ALA A 327 -1.06 -7.60 7.45
C ALA A 327 -2.28 -7.36 8.36
N GLY A 328 -3.47 -7.75 7.90
CA GLY A 328 -4.71 -7.63 8.67
C GLY A 328 -4.99 -8.78 9.64
N ALA A 329 -4.18 -9.85 9.65
CA ALA A 329 -4.53 -11.12 10.28
C ALA A 329 -5.95 -11.60 9.89
N VAL A 330 -6.29 -11.42 8.61
CA VAL A 330 -7.57 -11.80 8.01
C VAL A 330 -7.36 -13.00 7.11
N MET A 331 -8.20 -14.00 7.26
CA MET A 331 -8.23 -15.17 6.38
C MET A 331 -9.43 -15.06 5.45
N ALA A 332 -9.24 -15.36 4.17
CA ALA A 332 -10.34 -15.61 3.26
C ALA A 332 -10.68 -17.10 3.26
N PHE A 333 -11.96 -17.43 3.12
CA PHE A 333 -12.38 -18.81 2.92
C PHE A 333 -13.48 -18.93 1.88
N GLU A 334 -13.53 -20.11 1.29
CA GLU A 334 -14.57 -20.55 0.38
C GLU A 334 -14.91 -21.99 0.72
N TRP A 335 -16.17 -22.23 1.07
CA TRP A 335 -16.71 -23.55 1.33
C TRP A 335 -17.74 -23.91 0.27
N ASP A 336 -17.44 -24.94 -0.51
CA ASP A 336 -18.39 -25.51 -1.47
C ASP A 336 -19.30 -26.50 -0.72
N ALA A 337 -20.60 -26.15 -0.66
CA ALA A 337 -21.58 -26.90 0.11
C ALA A 337 -21.96 -28.24 -0.55
N ARG A 338 -21.71 -28.40 -1.85
CA ARG A 338 -22.05 -29.62 -2.62
C ARG A 338 -20.96 -30.68 -2.51
N THR A 339 -19.70 -30.25 -2.58
CA THR A 339 -18.53 -31.14 -2.50
C THR A 339 -18.01 -31.28 -1.07
N GLY A 340 -18.35 -30.34 -0.18
CA GLY A 340 -17.82 -30.26 1.18
C GLY A 340 -16.37 -29.79 1.24
N LEU A 341 -15.80 -29.31 0.13
CA LEU A 341 -14.44 -28.80 0.07
C LEU A 341 -14.36 -27.39 0.64
N SER A 342 -13.35 -27.15 1.48
CA SER A 342 -13.03 -25.83 2.02
C SER A 342 -11.68 -25.38 1.46
N ARG A 343 -11.65 -24.17 0.92
CA ARG A 343 -10.45 -23.48 0.47
C ARG A 343 -10.24 -22.27 1.36
N HIS A 344 -8.99 -22.01 1.71
CA HIS A 344 -8.60 -20.87 2.53
C HIS A 344 -7.48 -20.11 1.82
N SER A 345 -7.29 -18.83 2.16
CA SER A 345 -6.11 -18.05 1.78
C SER A 345 -4.83 -18.70 2.31
N GLU A 346 -3.68 -18.40 1.69
CA GLU A 346 -2.41 -19.05 2.02
C GLU A 346 -1.97 -18.73 3.45
N ASN A 347 -2.25 -17.51 3.92
CA ASN A 347 -1.98 -17.07 5.28
C ASN A 347 -2.82 -17.76 6.38
N ALA A 348 -3.85 -18.54 6.04
CA ALA A 348 -4.78 -19.09 7.03
C ALA A 348 -4.12 -20.04 8.02
N ALA A 349 -3.15 -20.84 7.56
CA ALA A 349 -2.37 -21.71 8.43
C ALA A 349 -1.55 -20.91 9.46
N ASN A 350 -0.97 -19.78 9.05
CA ASN A 350 -0.19 -18.90 9.93
C ASN A 350 -1.08 -18.25 10.99
N VAL A 351 -2.25 -17.72 10.60
CA VAL A 351 -3.21 -17.11 11.53
C VAL A 351 -3.74 -18.14 12.54
N LEU A 352 -4.05 -19.36 12.10
CA LEU A 352 -4.55 -20.43 12.96
C LEU A 352 -3.44 -21.21 13.70
N GLY A 353 -2.17 -20.95 13.41
CA GLY A 353 -1.01 -21.70 13.92
C GLY A 353 -0.98 -23.18 13.52
N CYS A 354 -1.62 -23.53 12.40
CA CYS A 354 -1.69 -24.89 11.89
C CYS A 354 -0.53 -25.19 10.92
N ASP A 355 -0.26 -26.46 10.67
CA ASP A 355 0.72 -26.87 9.66
C ASP A 355 0.22 -26.52 8.24
N PRO A 356 0.91 -25.66 7.47
CA PRO A 356 0.51 -25.27 6.13
C PRO A 356 0.52 -26.41 5.11
N GLN A 357 1.27 -27.49 5.38
CA GLN A 357 1.30 -28.67 4.50
C GLN A 357 0.03 -29.52 4.62
N VAL A 358 -0.79 -29.28 5.64
CA VAL A 358 -1.96 -30.09 5.93
C VAL A 358 -3.22 -29.31 5.57
N PRO A 359 -3.99 -29.74 4.55
CA PRO A 359 -5.18 -29.00 4.11
C PRO A 359 -6.19 -28.77 5.22
N LEU A 360 -6.61 -27.51 5.37
CA LEU A 360 -7.61 -27.09 6.34
C LEU A 360 -9.03 -27.42 5.82
N THR A 361 -9.44 -28.68 5.98
CA THR A 361 -10.80 -29.11 5.59
C THR A 361 -11.86 -28.55 6.55
N THR A 362 -13.13 -28.52 6.13
CA THR A 362 -14.26 -28.09 6.98
C THR A 362 -14.29 -28.84 8.31
N ILE A 363 -13.99 -30.15 8.30
CA ILE A 363 -13.97 -30.98 9.51
C ILE A 363 -12.82 -30.56 10.44
N ARG A 364 -11.63 -30.29 9.88
CA ARG A 364 -10.46 -29.84 10.66
C ARG A 364 -10.68 -28.45 11.24
N PHE A 365 -11.17 -27.51 10.44
CA PHE A 365 -11.50 -26.17 10.93
C PHE A 365 -12.55 -26.23 12.04
N PHE A 366 -13.63 -26.98 11.84
CA PHE A 366 -14.68 -27.14 12.86
C PHE A 366 -14.17 -27.81 14.14
N ALA A 367 -13.16 -28.68 14.05
CA ALA A 367 -12.53 -29.29 15.22
C ALA A 367 -11.76 -28.27 16.08
N LEU A 368 -11.21 -27.21 15.47
CA LEU A 368 -10.56 -26.10 16.18
C LEU A 368 -11.56 -25.24 16.95
N VAL A 369 -12.82 -25.14 16.49
CA VAL A 369 -13.86 -24.36 17.19
C VAL A 369 -14.05 -24.87 18.61
N HIS A 370 -14.05 -23.94 19.57
CA HIS A 370 -14.21 -24.21 20.99
C HIS A 370 -15.49 -25.03 21.25
N PRO A 371 -15.47 -26.07 22.10
CA PRO A 371 -16.60 -26.97 22.32
C PRO A 371 -17.94 -26.26 22.58
N ASP A 372 -17.93 -25.20 23.39
CA ASP A 372 -19.13 -24.43 23.76
C ASP A 372 -19.73 -23.65 22.57
N ASP A 373 -18.90 -23.25 21.60
CA ASP A 373 -19.31 -22.35 20.51
C ASP A 373 -19.76 -23.14 19.27
N ARG A 374 -19.44 -24.45 19.21
CA ARG A 374 -19.75 -25.37 18.10
C ARG A 374 -21.24 -25.42 17.73
N ALA A 375 -22.12 -25.39 18.72
CA ALA A 375 -23.56 -25.47 18.50
C ALA A 375 -24.08 -24.17 17.85
N ALA A 376 -23.65 -23.01 18.35
CA ALA A 376 -23.99 -21.70 17.81
C ALA A 376 -23.44 -21.52 16.39
N PHE A 377 -22.19 -21.90 16.15
CA PHE A 377 -21.55 -21.86 14.83
C PHE A 377 -22.36 -22.66 13.79
N LYS A 378 -22.66 -23.94 14.09
CA LYS A 378 -23.49 -24.79 13.22
C LYS A 378 -24.86 -24.19 12.96
N SER A 379 -25.48 -23.59 13.97
CA SER A 379 -26.79 -22.98 13.82
C SER A 379 -26.74 -21.77 12.87
N GLN A 380 -25.71 -20.92 12.96
CA GLN A 380 -25.60 -19.76 12.09
C GLN A 380 -25.45 -20.16 10.62
N VAL A 381 -24.53 -21.08 10.32
CA VAL A 381 -24.32 -21.56 8.95
C VAL A 381 -25.58 -22.21 8.38
N LYS A 382 -26.34 -22.97 9.18
CA LYS A 382 -27.60 -23.62 8.75
C LYS A 382 -28.76 -22.65 8.50
N ASN A 383 -28.73 -21.48 9.14
CA ASN A 383 -29.80 -20.49 9.07
C ASN A 383 -29.69 -19.56 7.86
N VAL A 384 -28.64 -19.71 7.05
CA VAL A 384 -28.46 -18.94 5.82
C VAL A 384 -29.49 -19.39 4.78
N ARG A 385 -30.13 -18.43 4.13
CA ARG A 385 -31.23 -18.63 3.18
C ARG A 385 -31.14 -17.63 2.03
N PRO A 386 -31.80 -17.85 0.89
CA PRO A 386 -31.78 -16.89 -0.23
C PRO A 386 -32.25 -15.48 0.15
N ASP A 387 -33.21 -15.34 1.09
CA ASP A 387 -33.70 -14.06 1.62
C ASP A 387 -32.76 -13.42 2.66
N LYS A 388 -31.86 -14.22 3.25
CA LYS A 388 -30.83 -13.78 4.19
C LYS A 388 -29.52 -14.54 3.93
N PRO A 389 -28.79 -14.18 2.85
CA PRO A 389 -27.65 -14.95 2.36
C PRO A 389 -26.38 -14.71 3.15
N SER A 390 -26.35 -13.75 4.08
CA SER A 390 -25.16 -13.40 4.85
C SER A 390 -25.31 -13.66 6.35
N TYR A 391 -24.18 -13.97 7.00
CA TYR A 391 -24.08 -14.06 8.45
C TYR A 391 -22.79 -13.43 8.95
N ALA A 392 -22.83 -13.01 10.22
CA ALA A 392 -21.67 -12.65 10.99
C ALA A 392 -21.72 -13.40 12.32
N ILE A 393 -20.57 -13.91 12.76
CA ILE A 393 -20.44 -14.65 14.01
C ILE A 393 -19.08 -14.40 14.65
N THR A 394 -19.08 -14.23 15.98
CA THR A 394 -17.86 -14.21 16.78
C THR A 394 -17.80 -15.50 17.60
N PHE A 395 -16.69 -16.23 17.52
CA PHE A 395 -16.52 -17.51 18.19
C PHE A 395 -15.06 -17.72 18.58
N ARG A 396 -14.84 -18.64 19.52
CA ARG A 396 -13.51 -19.04 19.96
C ARG A 396 -13.02 -20.25 19.19
N VAL A 397 -11.72 -20.29 18.95
CA VAL A 397 -10.99 -21.47 18.48
C VAL A 397 -9.87 -21.81 19.46
N MET A 398 -9.56 -23.10 19.53
CA MET A 398 -8.41 -23.64 20.23
C MET A 398 -7.23 -23.67 19.27
N HIS A 399 -6.27 -22.78 19.50
CA HIS A 399 -5.02 -22.79 18.75
C HIS A 399 -4.20 -24.05 19.11
N PRO A 400 -3.37 -24.59 18.19
CA PRO A 400 -2.62 -25.83 18.44
C PRO A 400 -1.67 -25.82 19.65
N ASP A 401 -1.23 -24.64 20.11
CA ASP A 401 -0.42 -24.47 21.34
C ASP A 401 -1.27 -24.49 22.64
N GLY A 402 -2.58 -24.63 22.53
CA GLY A 402 -3.53 -24.67 23.65
C GLY A 402 -4.13 -23.33 24.05
N ARG A 403 -3.76 -22.20 23.43
CA ARG A 403 -4.36 -20.89 23.73
C ARG A 403 -5.73 -20.72 23.07
N GLU A 404 -6.62 -19.98 23.73
CA GLU A 404 -7.88 -19.54 23.14
C GLU A 404 -7.65 -18.31 22.25
N MET A 405 -8.22 -18.37 21.05
CA MET A 405 -8.19 -17.27 20.07
C MET A 405 -9.63 -16.92 19.69
N TRP A 406 -9.94 -15.63 19.64
CA TRP A 406 -11.25 -15.13 19.22
C TRP A 406 -11.23 -14.78 17.74
N LEU A 407 -12.14 -15.38 16.99
CA LEU A 407 -12.33 -15.10 15.58
C LEU A 407 -13.68 -14.41 15.35
N GLU A 408 -13.69 -13.47 14.42
CA GLU A 408 -14.89 -12.85 13.89
C GLU A 408 -15.01 -13.16 12.40
N GLU A 409 -16.08 -13.84 12.02
CA GLU A 409 -16.32 -14.28 10.66
C GLU A 409 -17.50 -13.55 10.06
N THR A 410 -17.32 -13.05 8.83
CA THR A 410 -18.39 -12.48 8.01
C THR A 410 -18.40 -13.17 6.66
N ALA A 411 -19.55 -13.73 6.28
CA ALA A 411 -19.66 -14.54 5.08
C ALA A 411 -20.99 -14.34 4.35
N THR A 412 -20.98 -14.65 3.06
CA THR A 412 -22.15 -14.64 2.17
C THR A 412 -22.23 -15.97 1.43
N ALA A 413 -23.45 -16.51 1.32
CA ALA A 413 -23.78 -17.72 0.62
C ALA A 413 -24.35 -17.43 -0.78
N GLU A 414 -23.96 -18.27 -1.73
CA GLU A 414 -24.52 -18.35 -3.08
C GLU A 414 -25.48 -19.54 -3.14
N PHE A 415 -26.59 -19.37 -3.85
CA PHE A 415 -27.67 -20.35 -3.96
C PHE A 415 -27.98 -20.64 -5.42
N ASP A 416 -28.47 -21.84 -5.71
CA ASP A 416 -28.97 -22.18 -7.03
C ASP A 416 -30.44 -21.74 -7.22
N GLN A 417 -30.98 -21.99 -8.42
CA GLN A 417 -32.36 -21.66 -8.76
C GLN A 417 -33.40 -22.42 -7.90
N ALA A 418 -33.02 -23.53 -7.26
CA ALA A 418 -33.89 -24.30 -6.37
C ALA A 418 -33.83 -23.78 -4.91
N GLY A 419 -32.94 -22.83 -4.61
CA GLY A 419 -32.74 -22.28 -3.27
C GLY A 419 -31.79 -23.11 -2.41
N GLU A 420 -31.07 -24.07 -3.00
CA GLU A 420 -30.05 -24.86 -2.31
C GLU A 420 -28.71 -24.10 -2.29
N CYS A 421 -27.99 -24.17 -1.18
CA CYS A 421 -26.71 -23.49 -1.03
C CYS A 421 -25.65 -24.17 -1.91
N ILE A 422 -24.97 -23.39 -2.75
CA ILE A 422 -23.88 -23.84 -3.61
C ILE A 422 -22.55 -23.64 -2.89
N CYS A 423 -22.34 -22.44 -2.35
CA CYS A 423 -21.04 -21.99 -1.87
C CYS A 423 -21.21 -20.94 -0.78
N ILE A 424 -20.32 -20.92 0.22
CA ILE A 424 -20.22 -19.84 1.21
C ILE A 424 -18.81 -19.26 1.15
N ARG A 425 -18.70 -17.94 1.00
CA ARG A 425 -17.41 -17.23 0.96
C ARG A 425 -17.39 -16.13 2.00
N GLY A 426 -16.25 -15.94 2.65
CA GLY A 426 -16.17 -14.96 3.72
C GLY A 426 -14.74 -14.64 4.14
N LEU A 427 -14.68 -13.75 5.13
CA LEU A 427 -13.46 -13.34 5.81
C LEU A 427 -13.56 -13.69 7.29
N THR A 428 -12.46 -14.14 7.87
CA THR A 428 -12.34 -14.48 9.28
C THR A 428 -11.16 -13.71 9.86
N LEU A 429 -11.42 -12.82 10.82
CA LEU A 429 -10.47 -11.91 11.44
C LEU A 429 -10.12 -12.38 12.85
N ASP A 430 -8.84 -12.36 13.22
CA ASP A 430 -8.41 -12.51 14.63
C ASP A 430 -8.73 -11.23 15.42
N VAL A 431 -9.61 -11.36 16.41
CA VAL A 431 -10.04 -10.27 17.30
C VAL A 431 -9.65 -10.53 18.76
N THR A 432 -8.66 -11.40 19.00
CA THR A 432 -8.23 -11.81 20.34
C THR A 432 -7.76 -10.64 21.19
N GLU A 433 -6.88 -9.79 20.67
CA GLU A 433 -6.39 -8.62 21.41
C GLU A 433 -7.50 -7.62 21.71
N ARG A 434 -8.44 -7.42 20.75
CA ARG A 434 -9.63 -6.60 20.95
C ARG A 434 -10.50 -7.15 22.08
N LYS A 435 -10.74 -8.46 22.10
CA LYS A 435 -11.52 -9.12 23.16
C LYS A 435 -10.83 -9.09 24.53
N ARG A 436 -9.51 -9.24 24.58
CA ARG A 436 -8.72 -9.10 25.81
C ARG A 436 -8.79 -7.69 26.37
N ALA A 437 -8.70 -6.67 25.52
CA ALA A 437 -8.84 -5.28 25.93
C ALA A 437 -10.27 -4.98 26.44
N GLU A 438 -11.30 -5.45 25.75
CA GLU A 438 -12.70 -5.34 26.18
C GLU A 438 -12.92 -5.97 27.57
N GLU A 439 -12.36 -7.16 27.82
CA GLU A 439 -12.48 -7.85 29.11
C GLU A 439 -11.68 -7.15 30.22
N HIS A 440 -10.46 -6.70 29.93
CA HIS A 440 -9.66 -5.94 30.88
C HIS A 440 -10.37 -4.64 31.31
N GLN A 441 -10.96 -3.93 30.35
CA GLN A 441 -11.75 -2.74 30.64
C GLN A 441 -12.96 -3.06 31.54
N ARG A 442 -13.67 -4.17 31.29
CA ARG A 442 -14.79 -4.61 32.14
C ARG A 442 -14.35 -4.90 33.57
N LEU A 443 -13.22 -5.56 33.75
CA LEU A 443 -12.66 -5.84 35.08
C LEU A 443 -12.30 -4.55 35.82
N LEU A 444 -11.68 -3.58 35.14
CA LEU A 444 -11.37 -2.28 35.72
C LEU A 444 -12.63 -1.50 36.15
N VAL A 445 -13.68 -1.53 35.32
CA VAL A 445 -14.97 -0.92 35.65
C VAL A 445 -15.59 -1.60 36.88
N ALA A 446 -15.57 -2.93 36.95
CA ALA A 446 -16.09 -3.67 38.09
C ALA A 446 -15.32 -3.37 39.39
N GLU A 447 -13.99 -3.24 39.31
CA GLU A 447 -13.16 -2.86 40.44
C GLU A 447 -13.45 -1.42 40.91
N LEU A 448 -13.62 -0.49 39.96
CA LEU A 448 -13.99 0.89 40.27
C LEU A 448 -15.36 0.96 40.96
N ASP A 449 -16.37 0.24 40.46
CA ASP A 449 -17.69 0.15 41.09
C ASP A 449 -17.61 -0.36 42.52
N HIS A 450 -16.78 -1.38 42.76
CA HIS A 450 -16.54 -1.90 44.10
C HIS A 450 -15.89 -0.84 45.01
N ARG A 451 -14.88 -0.10 44.50
CA ARG A 451 -14.21 0.97 45.25
C ARG A 451 -15.17 2.12 45.57
N VAL A 452 -16.01 2.55 44.63
CA VAL A 452 -17.02 3.60 44.83
C VAL A 452 -18.02 3.18 45.92
N LYS A 453 -18.52 1.94 45.88
CA LYS A 453 -19.40 1.41 46.93
C LYS A 453 -18.75 1.45 48.32
N ASN A 454 -17.47 1.11 48.42
CA ASN A 454 -16.74 1.16 49.69
C ASN A 454 -16.61 2.60 50.24
N VAL A 455 -16.31 3.58 49.38
CA VAL A 455 -16.23 4.99 49.80
C VAL A 455 -17.60 5.50 50.25
N LEU A 456 -18.67 5.21 49.50
CA LEU A 456 -20.03 5.64 49.85
C LEU A 456 -20.51 5.02 51.17
N ALA A 457 -20.24 3.73 51.40
CA ALA A 457 -20.55 3.08 52.67
C ALA A 457 -19.85 3.78 53.85
N ARG A 458 -18.60 4.20 53.64
CA ARG A 458 -17.82 4.91 54.65
C ARG A 458 -18.34 6.32 54.94
N VAL A 459 -18.69 7.08 53.91
CA VAL A 459 -19.38 8.38 54.06
C VAL A 459 -20.68 8.21 54.86
N GLY A 460 -21.46 7.16 54.56
CA GLY A 460 -22.69 6.84 55.28
C GLY A 460 -22.45 6.55 56.77
N ALA A 461 -21.41 5.78 57.09
CA ALA A 461 -21.02 5.51 58.47
C ALA A 461 -20.59 6.78 59.21
N VAL A 462 -19.79 7.63 58.55
CA VAL A 462 -19.36 8.93 59.09
C VAL A 462 -20.57 9.82 59.40
N ALA A 463 -21.51 9.95 58.47
CA ALA A 463 -22.72 10.74 58.67
C ALA A 463 -23.56 10.25 59.86
N MET A 464 -23.70 8.93 60.01
CA MET A 464 -24.42 8.34 61.14
C MET A 464 -23.73 8.62 62.48
N CYS A 465 -22.41 8.45 62.57
CA CYS A 465 -21.64 8.75 63.77
C CYS A 465 -21.67 10.25 64.11
N THR A 466 -21.65 11.15 63.11
CA THR A 466 -21.75 12.60 63.34
C THR A 466 -23.12 12.97 63.92
N ARG A 467 -24.20 12.35 63.44
CA ARG A 467 -25.56 12.59 63.94
C ARG A 467 -25.71 12.22 65.41
N GLN A 468 -25.08 11.14 65.87
CA GLN A 468 -25.16 10.70 67.26
C GLN A 468 -24.46 11.64 68.25
N GLY A 469 -23.49 12.42 67.78
CA GLY A 469 -22.70 13.34 68.62
C GLY A 469 -23.06 14.83 68.50
N SER A 470 -24.04 15.19 67.67
CA SER A 470 -24.45 16.58 67.44
C SER A 470 -25.76 16.90 68.16
N SER A 471 -25.86 18.06 68.80
CA SER A 471 -27.04 18.44 69.58
C SER A 471 -28.04 19.29 68.79
N THR A 472 -27.57 19.98 67.75
CA THR A 472 -28.40 20.80 66.84
C THR A 472 -28.15 20.43 65.37
N MET A 473 -29.07 20.84 64.47
CA MET A 473 -28.93 20.62 63.03
C MET A 473 -27.73 21.38 62.44
N ASP A 474 -27.50 22.61 62.90
CA ASP A 474 -26.39 23.44 62.40
C ASP A 474 -25.04 22.85 62.81
N GLU A 475 -24.92 22.34 64.05
CA GLU A 475 -23.73 21.60 64.51
C GLU A 475 -23.50 20.33 63.68
N PHE A 476 -24.57 19.59 63.35
CA PHE A 476 -24.48 18.38 62.53
C PHE A 476 -23.98 18.69 61.11
N VAL A 477 -24.56 19.69 60.44
CA VAL A 477 -24.17 20.09 59.07
C VAL A 477 -22.73 20.56 59.06
N GLN A 478 -22.33 21.41 60.01
CA GLN A 478 -20.97 21.93 60.10
C GLN A 478 -19.96 20.80 60.37
N SER A 479 -20.26 19.91 61.30
CA SER A 479 -19.38 18.80 61.67
C SER A 479 -19.26 17.75 60.54
N LEU A 480 -20.35 17.48 59.83
CA LEU A 480 -20.34 16.56 58.70
C LEU A 480 -19.52 17.11 57.53
N ASP A 481 -19.67 18.39 57.18
CA ASP A 481 -18.90 19.02 56.12
C ASP A 481 -17.39 18.97 56.43
N GLN A 482 -17.00 19.31 57.66
CA GLN A 482 -15.61 19.22 58.10
C GLN A 482 -15.04 17.80 57.98
N ARG A 483 -15.80 16.77 58.38
CA ARG A 483 -15.37 15.37 58.23
C ARG A 483 -15.24 14.94 56.78
N ILE A 484 -16.17 15.34 55.91
CA ILE A 484 -16.12 15.01 54.48
C ILE A 484 -14.90 15.67 53.84
N GLN A 485 -14.63 16.94 54.13
CA GLN A 485 -13.44 17.65 53.62
C GLN A 485 -12.15 16.99 54.10
N SER A 486 -12.05 16.64 55.37
CA SER A 486 -10.86 15.97 55.91
C SER A 486 -10.64 14.59 55.27
N MET A 487 -11.72 13.82 55.08
CA MET A 487 -11.66 12.53 54.39
C MET A 487 -11.29 12.69 52.91
N ALA A 488 -11.77 13.73 52.23
CA ALA A 488 -11.40 14.04 50.85
C ALA A 488 -9.90 14.33 50.71
N ILE A 489 -9.32 15.11 51.64
CA ILE A 489 -7.87 15.41 51.67
C ILE A 489 -7.06 14.13 51.92
N ALA A 490 -7.47 13.28 52.86
CA ALA A 490 -6.81 12.00 53.11
C ALA A 490 -6.92 11.06 51.90
N HIS A 491 -8.08 11.05 51.22
CA HIS A 491 -8.32 10.25 50.02
C HIS A 491 -7.47 10.72 48.83
N GLU A 492 -7.31 12.05 48.66
CA GLU A 492 -6.42 12.62 47.65
C GLU A 492 -4.96 12.23 47.88
N LEU A 493 -4.49 12.32 49.13
CA LEU A 493 -3.12 11.89 49.50
C LEU A 493 -2.87 10.41 49.20
N LEU A 494 -3.84 9.54 49.50
CA LEU A 494 -3.73 8.12 49.20
C LEU A 494 -3.77 7.87 47.68
N SER A 495 -4.65 8.56 46.96
CA SER A 495 -4.76 8.45 45.50
C SER A 495 -3.46 8.86 44.78
N GLN A 496 -2.85 9.99 45.17
CA GLN A 496 -1.58 10.47 44.60
C GLN A 496 -0.41 9.51 44.86
N ASN A 497 -0.43 8.78 45.99
CA ASN A 497 0.60 7.81 46.36
C ASN A 497 0.21 6.37 45.99
N LYS A 498 -0.67 6.17 44.99
CA LYS A 498 -1.12 4.85 44.52
C LYS A 498 -1.63 3.92 45.63
N TRP A 499 -2.20 4.49 46.69
CA TRP A 499 -2.70 3.78 47.87
C TRP A 499 -1.62 3.03 48.67
N GLU A 500 -0.35 3.42 48.51
CA GLU A 500 0.78 2.93 49.28
C GLU A 500 0.97 3.71 50.60
N ARG A 501 2.10 3.50 51.29
CA ARG A 501 2.40 4.18 52.56
C ARG A 501 2.70 5.67 52.33
N VAL A 502 2.13 6.56 53.13
CA VAL A 502 2.33 8.02 53.03
C VAL A 502 3.20 8.51 54.17
N ARG A 503 4.19 9.35 53.88
CA ARG A 503 5.11 9.90 54.89
C ARG A 503 4.39 10.85 55.83
N VAL A 504 4.67 10.77 57.14
CA VAL A 504 4.12 11.68 58.16
C VAL A 504 4.39 13.14 57.80
N ALA A 505 5.58 13.43 57.27
CA ALA A 505 5.97 14.76 56.81
C ALA A 505 5.00 15.32 55.75
N ASP A 506 4.55 14.48 54.81
CA ASP A 506 3.64 14.90 53.73
C ASP A 506 2.23 15.13 54.26
N ILE A 507 1.76 14.32 55.22
CA ILE A 507 0.46 14.50 55.90
C ILE A 507 0.47 15.83 56.67
N VAL A 508 1.49 16.06 57.49
CA VAL A 508 1.63 17.29 58.30
C VAL A 508 1.72 18.51 57.39
N ARG A 509 2.53 18.46 56.33
CA ARG A 509 2.68 19.57 55.37
C ARG A 509 1.37 19.89 54.67
N LEU A 510 0.63 18.88 54.21
CA LEU A 510 -0.62 19.11 53.50
C LEU A 510 -1.69 19.72 54.42
N GLN A 511 -1.82 19.21 55.65
CA GLN A 511 -2.81 19.72 56.61
C GLN A 511 -2.50 21.17 57.05
N LEU A 512 -1.22 21.52 57.20
CA LEU A 512 -0.81 22.88 57.56
C LEU A 512 -0.84 23.87 56.38
N ALA A 513 -0.81 23.40 55.13
CA ALA A 513 -0.65 24.23 53.94
C ALA A 513 -1.60 25.45 53.85
N PRO A 514 -2.89 25.38 54.24
CA PRO A 514 -3.79 26.53 54.14
C PRO A 514 -3.41 27.73 55.03
N TYR A 515 -2.66 27.50 56.11
CA TYR A 515 -2.35 28.52 57.13
C TYR A 515 -0.84 28.69 57.41
N ALA A 516 -0.01 27.85 56.81
CA ALA A 516 1.44 27.82 57.06
C ALA A 516 2.19 28.89 56.26
N THR A 517 3.10 29.57 56.95
CA THR A 517 4.17 30.43 56.41
C THR A 517 5.49 30.04 57.08
N LYS A 518 6.62 30.46 56.49
CA LYS A 518 7.95 30.23 57.09
C LYS A 518 8.14 30.89 58.47
N ALA A 519 7.29 31.84 58.84
CA ALA A 519 7.41 32.60 60.09
C ALA A 519 6.56 32.05 61.24
N ASN A 520 5.50 31.30 60.93
CA ASN A 520 4.49 30.85 61.92
C ASN A 520 4.43 29.32 62.08
N THR A 521 5.08 28.52 61.23
CA THR A 521 5.10 27.05 61.40
C THR A 521 6.51 26.45 61.35
N THR A 522 6.75 25.47 62.22
CA THR A 522 7.98 24.66 62.22
C THR A 522 7.61 23.18 62.24
N THR A 523 8.19 22.39 61.34
CA THR A 523 7.95 20.95 61.25
C THR A 523 9.28 20.20 61.25
N CYS A 524 9.40 19.13 62.05
CA CYS A 524 10.65 18.38 62.16
C CYS A 524 10.41 16.92 62.59
N GLY A 525 11.00 15.96 61.89
CA GLY A 525 10.98 14.56 62.30
C GLY A 525 11.61 13.64 61.25
N PRO A 526 11.84 12.36 61.59
CA PRO A 526 12.42 11.38 60.68
C PRO A 526 11.41 10.94 59.61
N ASP A 527 11.91 10.31 58.54
CA ASP A 527 11.06 9.77 57.48
C ASP A 527 10.34 8.50 57.97
N ILE A 528 9.05 8.61 58.26
CA ILE A 528 8.19 7.53 58.74
C ILE A 528 6.96 7.50 57.84
N ALA A 529 6.64 6.32 57.29
CA ALA A 529 5.50 6.13 56.41
C ALA A 529 4.36 5.36 57.10
N LEU A 530 3.13 5.85 56.94
CA LEU A 530 1.92 5.31 57.54
C LEU A 530 1.06 4.59 56.51
N ASN A 531 0.31 3.57 56.93
CA ASN A 531 -0.67 2.88 56.09
C ASN A 531 -1.96 3.71 55.94
N ALA A 532 -2.85 3.31 55.03
CA ALA A 532 -4.08 4.05 54.72
C ALA A 532 -4.94 4.38 55.96
N VAL A 533 -5.12 3.43 56.88
CA VAL A 533 -5.90 3.63 58.11
C VAL A 533 -5.28 4.70 59.01
N ALA A 534 -3.95 4.65 59.20
CA ALA A 534 -3.24 5.62 60.01
C ALA A 534 -3.15 7.00 59.35
N VAL A 535 -3.03 7.06 58.01
CA VAL A 535 -3.03 8.33 57.24
C VAL A 535 -4.34 9.07 57.42
N GLU A 536 -5.45 8.35 57.38
CA GLU A 536 -6.77 8.96 57.50
C GLU A 536 -7.07 9.40 58.93
N ALA A 537 -6.81 8.55 59.93
CA ALA A 537 -7.00 8.91 61.33
C ALA A 537 -6.11 10.09 61.75
N LEU A 538 -4.82 10.06 61.37
CA LEU A 538 -3.89 11.16 61.66
C LEU A 538 -4.23 12.42 60.87
N GLY A 539 -4.62 12.29 59.60
CA GLY A 539 -5.05 13.40 58.77
C GLY A 539 -6.24 14.14 59.38
N MET A 540 -7.23 13.41 59.90
CA MET A 540 -8.37 13.99 60.61
C MET A 540 -7.98 14.71 61.90
N VAL A 541 -7.15 14.10 62.76
CA VAL A 541 -6.72 14.76 64.01
C VAL A 541 -5.89 16.01 63.73
N LEU A 542 -4.97 15.96 62.77
CA LEU A 542 -4.19 17.12 62.38
C LEU A 542 -5.05 18.22 61.75
N HIS A 543 -6.06 17.86 60.95
CA HIS A 543 -7.00 18.82 60.39
C HIS A 543 -7.77 19.59 61.46
N GLU A 544 -8.26 18.88 62.48
CA GLU A 544 -8.95 19.50 63.63
C GLU A 544 -8.00 20.37 64.46
N LEU A 545 -6.75 19.93 64.70
CA LEU A 545 -5.74 20.73 65.38
C LEU A 545 -5.41 22.03 64.61
N VAL A 546 -5.23 21.94 63.30
CA VAL A 546 -4.99 23.11 62.43
C VAL A 546 -6.18 24.06 62.44
N THR A 547 -7.40 23.52 62.35
CA THR A 547 -8.64 24.32 62.37
C THR A 547 -8.84 25.02 63.71
N ASN A 548 -8.54 24.34 64.82
CA ASN A 548 -8.60 24.93 66.16
C ASN A 548 -7.55 26.03 66.32
N ALA A 549 -6.32 25.80 65.84
CA ALA A 549 -5.27 26.79 65.87
C ALA A 549 -5.62 28.04 65.05
N SER A 550 -6.29 27.91 63.91
CA SER A 550 -6.66 29.05 63.06
C SER A 550 -7.88 29.83 63.57
N LYS A 551 -8.84 29.16 64.21
CA LYS A 551 -10.05 29.82 64.75
C LYS A 551 -9.85 30.41 66.13
N TYR A 552 -9.12 29.71 67.00
CA TYR A 552 -9.08 30.00 68.43
C TYR A 552 -7.65 30.07 69.01
N GLY A 553 -6.66 29.51 68.31
CA GLY A 553 -5.31 29.31 68.83
C GLY A 553 -4.25 30.18 68.14
N ALA A 554 -3.03 29.66 68.07
CA ALA A 554 -1.86 30.45 67.65
C ALA A 554 -1.89 30.91 66.18
N LEU A 555 -2.64 30.27 65.29
CA LEU A 555 -2.75 30.70 63.88
C LEU A 555 -3.85 31.73 63.64
N SER A 556 -4.59 32.13 64.69
CA SER A 556 -5.62 33.18 64.61
C SER A 556 -5.05 34.60 64.65
N ILE A 557 -3.79 34.76 65.10
CA ILE A 557 -3.10 36.06 65.24
C ILE A 557 -1.71 36.04 64.59
N PRO A 558 -1.18 37.20 64.13
CA PRO A 558 0.09 37.25 63.38
C PRO A 558 1.33 36.77 64.14
N GLU A 559 1.37 36.94 65.47
CA GLU A 559 2.53 36.63 66.32
C GLU A 559 2.63 35.15 66.69
N GLY A 560 1.54 34.40 66.54
CA GLY A 560 1.46 33.03 67.00
C GLY A 560 2.17 32.04 66.09
N ARG A 561 2.65 30.96 66.69
CA ARG A 561 3.39 29.90 66.00
C ARG A 561 2.92 28.51 66.41
N VAL A 562 2.93 27.61 65.43
CA VAL A 562 2.71 26.17 65.61
C VAL A 562 4.00 25.41 65.33
N SER A 563 4.34 24.50 66.23
CA SER A 563 5.43 23.55 66.03
C SER A 563 4.89 22.13 66.04
N VAL A 564 5.25 21.35 65.02
CA VAL A 564 4.88 19.94 64.92
C VAL A 564 6.16 19.13 64.80
N SER A 565 6.43 18.27 65.77
CA SER A 565 7.58 17.38 65.73
C SER A 565 7.14 15.93 65.87
N TRP A 566 7.85 15.01 65.23
CA TRP A 566 7.58 13.59 65.40
C TRP A 566 8.88 12.79 65.52
N ALA A 567 8.82 11.67 66.25
CA ALA A 567 9.96 10.78 66.46
C ALA A 567 9.48 9.33 66.67
N SER A 568 10.35 8.37 66.37
CA SER A 568 10.15 6.98 66.76
C SER A 568 10.81 6.74 68.13
N ARG A 569 10.05 6.26 69.11
CA ARG A 569 10.54 5.85 70.43
C ARG A 569 10.45 4.33 70.57
N SER A 570 11.49 3.70 71.12
CA SER A 570 11.45 2.31 71.56
C SER A 570 11.17 2.29 73.06
N ASN A 571 10.02 1.74 73.46
CA ASN A 571 9.61 1.68 74.86
C ASN A 571 9.97 0.33 75.49
N GLY A 572 11.26 -0.04 75.50
CA GLY A 572 11.79 -1.22 76.21
C GLY A 572 11.21 -2.61 75.84
N GLY A 573 10.25 -2.68 74.92
CA GLY A 573 9.59 -3.88 74.41
C GLY A 573 9.51 -3.89 72.87
N ALA A 574 8.93 -4.94 72.29
CA ALA A 574 9.06 -5.28 70.87
C ALA A 574 8.40 -4.32 69.84
N ALA A 575 7.61 -3.32 70.25
CA ALA A 575 6.92 -2.40 69.32
C ALA A 575 7.50 -0.97 69.38
N LYS A 576 7.87 -0.41 68.21
CA LYS A 576 8.23 1.01 68.06
C LYS A 576 6.95 1.87 68.21
N LEU A 577 7.03 3.01 68.89
CA LEU A 577 5.94 3.98 69.00
C LEU A 577 6.28 5.23 68.19
N LEU A 578 5.36 5.69 67.35
CA LEU A 578 5.43 7.01 66.73
C LEU A 578 4.85 8.02 67.73
N ASN A 579 5.68 8.94 68.20
CA ASN A 579 5.27 10.05 69.05
C ASN A 579 5.26 11.33 68.21
N ILE A 580 4.11 12.00 68.13
CA ILE A 580 3.91 13.28 67.43
C ILE A 580 3.54 14.32 68.48
N ALA A 581 4.27 15.42 68.53
CA ALA A 581 4.05 16.52 69.44
C ALA A 581 3.67 17.79 68.65
N TRP A 582 2.48 18.30 68.94
CA TRP A 582 1.94 19.57 68.49
C TRP A 582 2.04 20.59 69.62
N ARG A 583 2.56 21.78 69.33
CA ARG A 583 2.65 22.87 70.31
C ARG A 583 2.36 24.21 69.66
N GLU A 584 1.44 24.95 70.28
CA GLU A 584 1.07 26.31 69.94
C GLU A 584 1.70 27.28 70.93
N THR A 585 2.22 28.41 70.43
CA THR A 585 2.86 29.45 71.23
C THR A 585 2.53 30.83 70.69
N GLY A 586 2.47 31.84 71.56
CA GLY A 586 2.21 33.22 71.14
C GLY A 586 0.82 33.44 70.56
N GLY A 587 -0.14 32.56 70.87
CA GLY A 587 -1.57 32.72 70.56
C GLY A 587 -2.32 33.52 71.63
N PRO A 588 -3.64 33.72 71.47
CA PRO A 588 -4.48 34.34 72.49
C PRO A 588 -4.41 33.58 73.84
N PRO A 589 -4.45 34.27 75.00
CA PRO A 589 -4.37 33.62 76.30
C PRO A 589 -5.61 32.73 76.55
N ILE A 590 -5.38 31.52 77.05
CA ILE A 590 -6.44 30.57 77.41
C ILE A 590 -6.76 30.71 78.89
N GLU A 591 -7.86 31.39 79.22
CA GLU A 591 -8.27 31.66 80.60
C GLU A 591 -8.84 30.42 81.32
N ALA A 592 -9.52 29.55 80.58
CA ALA A 592 -10.03 28.27 81.06
C ALA A 592 -10.06 27.24 79.92
N PRO A 593 -9.90 25.93 80.20
CA PRO A 593 -10.06 24.89 79.18
C PRO A 593 -11.44 25.02 78.53
N PRO A 594 -11.54 25.01 77.20
CA PRO A 594 -12.84 25.10 76.54
C PRO A 594 -13.70 23.88 76.95
N PRO A 595 -15.04 24.05 77.07
CA PRO A 595 -15.93 22.93 77.29
C PRO A 595 -15.71 21.85 76.23
N GLN A 596 -15.93 20.60 76.60
CA GLN A 596 -15.62 19.44 75.77
C GLN A 596 -16.51 19.40 74.52
N GLY A 597 -16.09 20.14 73.50
CA GLY A 597 -16.73 20.20 72.21
C GLY A 597 -16.39 19.02 71.33
N TYR A 598 -17.06 18.96 70.19
CA TYR A 598 -16.88 17.92 69.19
C TYR A 598 -15.40 17.78 68.73
N GLY A 599 -14.70 18.88 68.42
CA GLY A 599 -13.30 18.85 67.95
C GLY A 599 -12.34 18.25 68.97
N THR A 600 -12.48 18.62 70.25
CA THR A 600 -11.71 18.07 71.37
C THR A 600 -12.00 16.57 71.56
N SER A 601 -13.27 16.16 71.39
CA SER A 601 -13.66 14.75 71.45
C SER A 601 -13.05 13.93 70.32
N LEU A 602 -13.05 14.42 69.08
CA LEU A 602 -12.43 13.75 67.92
C LEU A 602 -10.93 13.56 68.12
N ILE A 603 -10.21 14.63 68.51
CA ILE A 603 -8.77 14.59 68.77
C ILE A 603 -8.44 13.52 69.81
N CYS A 604 -9.22 13.44 70.90
CA CYS A 604 -8.94 12.52 71.99
C CYS A 604 -9.41 11.08 71.75
N SER A 605 -10.38 10.83 70.87
CA SER A 605 -11.01 9.50 70.72
C SER A 605 -10.62 8.74 69.45
N LEU A 606 -10.33 9.43 68.34
CA LEU A 606 -10.15 8.79 67.04
C LEU A 606 -8.91 7.89 66.98
N ILE A 607 -7.76 8.39 67.45
CA ILE A 607 -6.49 7.64 67.43
C ILE A 607 -6.51 6.46 68.41
N PRO A 608 -7.03 6.57 69.65
CA PRO A 608 -7.21 5.41 70.51
C PRO A 608 -8.14 4.35 69.92
N HIS A 609 -9.23 4.76 69.27
CA HIS A 609 -10.20 3.84 68.69
C HIS A 609 -9.67 3.11 67.45
N GLU A 610 -9.13 3.85 66.46
CA GLU A 610 -8.74 3.28 65.17
C GLU A 610 -7.35 2.63 65.21
N LEU A 611 -6.41 3.18 65.99
CA LEU A 611 -5.00 2.79 65.96
C LEU A 611 -4.49 2.17 67.25
N GLY A 612 -5.31 2.13 68.31
CA GLY A 612 -4.88 1.67 69.65
C GLY A 612 -3.79 2.56 70.26
N GLY A 613 -3.76 3.84 69.87
CA GLY A 613 -2.81 4.84 70.37
C GLY A 613 -3.32 5.61 71.58
N THR A 614 -2.57 6.65 71.97
CA THR A 614 -2.97 7.57 73.04
C THR A 614 -2.85 9.02 72.59
N VAL A 615 -3.77 9.87 73.04
CA VAL A 615 -3.72 11.31 72.78
C VAL A 615 -3.82 12.06 74.11
N ASN A 616 -2.88 12.95 74.37
CA ASN A 616 -2.88 13.84 75.52
C ASN A 616 -2.90 15.29 75.05
N LEU A 617 -4.05 15.94 75.22
CA LEU A 617 -4.30 17.33 74.86
C LEU A 617 -4.35 18.18 76.13
N ALA A 618 -3.44 19.14 76.23
CA ALA A 618 -3.30 20.03 77.39
C ALA A 618 -3.41 21.50 76.98
N PHE A 619 -4.18 22.25 77.76
CA PHE A 619 -4.39 23.69 77.60
C PHE A 619 -3.63 24.44 78.70
N SER A 620 -2.84 25.44 78.30
CA SER A 620 -2.11 26.32 79.22
C SER A 620 -2.31 27.78 78.83
N SER A 621 -2.04 28.71 79.74
CA SER A 621 -2.11 30.16 79.45
C SER A 621 -1.18 30.58 78.30
N GLU A 622 -0.14 29.80 78.01
CA GLU A 622 0.85 30.06 76.96
C GLU A 622 0.48 29.44 75.59
N GLY A 623 -0.54 28.57 75.55
CA GLY A 623 -1.02 27.90 74.33
C GLY A 623 -1.45 26.45 74.54
N VAL A 624 -1.73 25.77 73.43
CA VAL A 624 -2.19 24.37 73.37
C VAL A 624 -1.01 23.44 73.08
N SER A 625 -0.96 22.31 73.79
CA SER A 625 -0.03 21.22 73.47
C SER A 625 -0.78 19.90 73.31
N CYS A 626 -0.47 19.13 72.28
CA CYS A 626 -1.05 17.82 72.02
C CYS A 626 0.05 16.81 71.73
N THR A 627 0.03 15.68 72.44
CA THR A 627 0.94 14.55 72.21
C THR A 627 0.14 13.35 71.74
N ILE A 628 0.48 12.84 70.56
CA ILE A 628 -0.17 11.69 69.93
C ILE A 628 0.84 10.55 69.87
N GLU A 629 0.47 9.38 70.38
CA GLU A 629 1.29 8.17 70.33
C GLU A 629 0.57 7.08 69.52
N ILE A 630 1.22 6.57 68.50
CA ILE A 630 0.68 5.54 67.59
C ILE A 630 1.60 4.32 67.62
N PRO A 631 1.08 3.11 67.95
CA PRO A 631 1.87 1.89 67.87
C PRO A 631 2.25 1.54 66.42
N LEU A 632 3.54 1.51 66.13
CA LEU A 632 4.07 1.00 64.86
C LEU A 632 4.20 -0.53 64.99
N LYS A 633 3.11 -1.27 64.74
CA LYS A 633 3.17 -2.74 64.65
C LYS A 633 4.17 -3.16 63.56
N THR A 634 4.84 -4.30 63.71
CA THR A 634 5.88 -4.85 62.80
C THR A 634 5.31 -5.08 61.40
N GLY A 635 5.40 -4.04 60.55
CA GLY A 635 4.63 -3.85 59.32
C GLY A 635 4.31 -2.37 59.03
N ILE A 636 4.59 -1.48 60.00
CA ILE A 636 4.36 -0.01 59.96
C ILE A 636 5.69 0.78 60.00
N ALA A 637 6.84 0.12 60.19
CA ALA A 637 8.14 0.77 60.06
C ALA A 637 9.18 -0.27 59.67
N ASP A 638 9.62 -0.21 58.41
CA ASP A 638 11.01 -0.29 58.00
C ASP A 638 11.03 -0.24 56.46
N VAL A 639 11.67 0.80 55.93
CA VAL A 639 12.30 0.81 54.61
C VAL A 639 13.72 1.26 54.92
N THR A 640 14.68 0.35 54.81
CA THR A 640 16.06 0.72 54.51
C THR A 640 16.15 1.27 53.11
#